data_AF-A0A2E8FH42-F1
#
_entry.id   AF-A0A2E8FH42-F1
#
_cell.length_a   1.000
_cell.length_b   1.000
_cell.length_c   1.000
_cell.angle_alpha   90.00
_cell.angle_beta   90.00
_cell.angle_gamma   90.00
#
_symmetry.space_group_name_H-M   'P 1'
#
loop_
_entity.id
_entity.type
_entity.pdbx_description
1 polymer ?
#
loop_
_entity_poly.entity_id
_entity_poly.type
_entity_poly.pdbx_seq_one_letter_code
_entity_poly.pdbx_strand_id
1 'polypeptide(L)'
;MSDQATADGPEKRDGGGLAPWDVGTLPEPPVFDWKRLPTMIGPGVLMAGVAIGAGEWLFGPAVSAQYGGTLLWLATLSILAQVFFNIEVMRYTLYCGEPIFVGYFRTLPGPRFWIVCYLLLEICNIWPFMAANAAVPLTAAVLGHLPSSATEEAWVKFLGYAIFLLAFIPLIFGGTIYRMIERLMTAKIILVLGILGFLAMFLVSGENVKEVLTGFFRFGQVPLRADAVVAGRHFMFQKRDDTSTYTMQGTWSAEAREPEFAEFIVKTGNRQHKFNAAGLDQENKPPTGQAREIYEQLFERARVETRRPGQFLAVDEAGAEAGLEIRGRVTSRDERAEGAPVWQAERIITRGREGEREYHQLDDVPPPFGARARALVQQQGSQRVGLVGYVAEHGELPDLNWAIIAAFIGIAGTGGLANTLSSNYARDKGWGMGYHVGAIPSAIGGHSVSLSHVGCVFEVDETSLPRWKQWIRHIVRDQAGMWAFCCFLGMALPCMVSLEFIRNVPVAGNRAAGMTAEGIADSYPALEQLLWPLLLMLSFMVLAPNAVFSGEAISRRWTDVIWNTSQRAKKLEGNQVRYIYYSILAAFGLWGLVALWFFNPLQIAMLGAVLMNVALGCASFHTLYVNRTLLPRELRPGWFMQTGLCCCGLFFLGISLLVLVTKW
;
A
#
# COMPACT_ATOMS: atom_id res chain seq x y z
N MET A 1 41.65 -15.36 -57.58
CA MET A 1 42.11 -14.82 -56.28
C MET A 1 40.86 -14.54 -55.47
N SER A 2 40.69 -15.30 -54.39
CA SER A 2 39.56 -15.29 -53.49
C SER A 2 39.63 -14.08 -52.55
N ASP A 3 38.68 -13.16 -52.64
CA ASP A 3 38.47 -12.17 -51.58
C ASP A 3 37.66 -12.82 -50.47
N GLN A 4 38.33 -12.98 -49.33
CA GLN A 4 37.78 -13.44 -48.07
C GLN A 4 36.79 -12.39 -47.55
N ALA A 5 35.51 -12.72 -47.60
CA ALA A 5 34.51 -12.04 -46.79
C ALA A 5 34.89 -12.24 -45.32
N THR A 6 35.28 -11.15 -44.65
CA THR A 6 35.52 -11.14 -43.20
C THR A 6 34.21 -11.44 -42.50
N ALA A 7 34.18 -12.60 -41.83
CA ALA A 7 33.14 -12.97 -40.89
C ALA A 7 33.30 -12.14 -39.61
N ASP A 8 32.87 -10.87 -39.63
CA ASP A 8 32.70 -10.12 -38.39
C ASP A 8 31.39 -10.57 -37.72
N GLY A 9 31.52 -11.08 -36.50
CA GLY A 9 30.37 -11.40 -35.67
C GLY A 9 29.53 -10.16 -35.34
N PRO A 10 28.33 -10.32 -34.75
CA PRO A 10 27.52 -9.17 -34.34
C PRO A 10 28.35 -8.27 -33.41
N GLU A 11 28.35 -6.97 -33.69
CA GLU A 11 29.05 -5.96 -32.90
C GLU A 11 28.58 -6.04 -31.43
N LYS A 12 29.54 -6.00 -30.50
CA LYS A 12 29.27 -6.14 -29.07
C LYS A 12 29.79 -4.95 -28.28
N ARG A 13 29.02 -4.54 -27.27
CA ARG A 13 29.35 -3.44 -26.37
C ARG A 13 29.56 -3.95 -24.95
N ASP A 14 30.58 -3.41 -24.27
CA ASP A 14 30.80 -3.76 -22.87
C ASP A 14 29.55 -3.41 -22.03
N GLY A 15 29.14 -4.38 -21.22
CA GLY A 15 27.97 -4.26 -20.34
C GLY A 15 28.34 -4.47 -18.87
N GLY A 16 29.62 -4.34 -18.49
CA GLY A 16 30.08 -4.49 -17.13
C GLY A 16 30.28 -5.94 -16.69
N GLY A 17 29.79 -6.31 -15.50
CA GLY A 17 30.07 -7.59 -14.84
C GLY A 17 29.39 -8.84 -15.43
N LEU A 18 28.61 -8.71 -16.51
CA LEU A 18 27.96 -9.82 -17.21
C LEU A 18 28.38 -9.86 -18.69
N ALA A 19 27.75 -10.71 -19.51
CA ALA A 19 28.07 -10.81 -20.93
C ALA A 19 27.92 -9.44 -21.64
N PRO A 20 28.82 -9.08 -22.58
CA PRO A 20 28.68 -7.89 -23.41
C PRO A 20 27.33 -7.88 -24.14
N TRP A 21 26.74 -6.70 -24.31
CA TRP A 21 25.48 -6.52 -25.05
C TRP A 21 25.69 -6.65 -26.55
N ASP A 22 24.68 -7.15 -27.25
CA ASP A 22 24.64 -7.10 -28.70
C ASP A 22 24.24 -5.69 -29.17
N VAL A 23 24.64 -5.28 -30.37
CA VAL A 23 24.29 -3.97 -30.94
C VAL A 23 23.18 -4.12 -32.00
N GLY A 24 22.15 -3.29 -31.90
CA GLY A 24 20.99 -3.28 -32.79
C GLY A 24 20.42 -1.87 -33.00
N THR A 25 19.23 -1.79 -33.61
CA THR A 25 18.59 -0.51 -33.96
C THR A 25 17.46 -0.16 -32.99
N LEU A 26 17.38 1.10 -32.58
CA LEU A 26 16.28 1.59 -31.74
C LEU A 26 14.99 1.69 -32.57
N PRO A 27 13.93 0.90 -32.26
CA PRO A 27 12.66 0.98 -32.97
C PRO A 27 11.96 2.32 -32.73
N GLU A 28 11.02 2.66 -33.60
CA GLU A 28 10.21 3.86 -33.46
C GLU A 28 9.24 3.74 -32.28
N PRO A 29 9.10 4.81 -31.47
CA PRO A 29 8.14 4.80 -30.37
C PRO A 29 6.70 4.82 -30.89
N PRO A 30 5.75 4.27 -30.14
CA PRO A 30 4.34 4.29 -30.52
C PRO A 30 3.83 5.73 -30.63
N VAL A 31 3.12 6.02 -31.72
CA VAL A 31 2.45 7.31 -31.92
C VAL A 31 1.22 7.37 -31.02
N PHE A 32 1.09 8.46 -30.27
CA PHE A 32 -0.06 8.68 -29.39
C PHE A 32 -1.32 8.96 -30.22
N ASP A 33 -2.33 8.10 -30.06
CA ASP A 33 -3.63 8.24 -30.71
C ASP A 33 -4.74 7.92 -29.70
N TRP A 34 -5.64 8.88 -29.48
CA TRP A 34 -6.80 8.73 -28.60
C TRP A 34 -7.71 7.57 -29.01
N LYS A 35 -7.77 7.21 -30.30
CA LYS A 35 -8.53 6.06 -30.80
C LYS A 35 -7.85 4.72 -30.51
N ARG A 36 -6.57 4.74 -30.13
CA ARG A 36 -5.74 3.57 -29.78
C ARG A 36 -5.45 3.47 -28.28
N LEU A 37 -6.20 4.18 -27.44
CA LEU A 37 -6.08 4.12 -25.97
C LEU A 37 -5.98 2.67 -25.41
N PRO A 38 -6.79 1.70 -25.89
CA PRO A 38 -6.71 0.31 -25.41
C PRO A 38 -5.40 -0.40 -25.77
N THR A 39 -4.73 -0.05 -26.88
CA THR A 39 -3.43 -0.62 -27.26
C THR A 39 -2.26 0.12 -26.62
N MET A 40 -2.51 1.32 -26.07
CA MET A 40 -1.57 2.08 -25.24
C MET A 40 -1.63 1.68 -23.75
N ILE A 41 -2.49 0.74 -23.37
CA ILE A 41 -2.41 0.07 -22.06
C ILE A 41 -1.04 -0.62 -22.01
N GLY A 42 -0.14 -0.01 -21.24
CA GLY A 42 1.25 -0.41 -21.11
C GLY A 42 1.59 -0.82 -19.67
N PRO A 43 2.90 -0.92 -19.36
CA PRO A 43 3.40 -1.18 -18.02
C PRO A 43 2.80 -0.29 -16.95
N GLY A 44 2.51 0.98 -17.21
CA GLY A 44 1.93 1.91 -16.23
C GLY A 44 0.53 1.51 -15.76
N VAL A 45 -0.37 1.12 -16.68
CA VAL A 45 -1.71 0.64 -16.29
C VAL A 45 -1.60 -0.68 -15.54
N LEU A 46 -0.78 -1.62 -16.01
CA LEU A 46 -0.57 -2.89 -15.32
C LEU A 46 -0.06 -2.65 -13.89
N MET A 47 0.99 -1.83 -13.74
CA MET A 47 1.56 -1.46 -12.44
C MET A 47 0.59 -0.67 -11.56
N ALA A 48 -0.33 0.10 -12.14
CA ALA A 48 -1.40 0.74 -11.38
C ALA A 48 -2.41 -0.29 -10.86
N GLY A 49 -2.67 -1.34 -11.64
CA GLY A 49 -3.44 -2.48 -11.18
C GLY A 49 -2.78 -3.14 -9.99
N VAL A 50 -1.48 -3.38 -10.06
CA VAL A 50 -0.73 -3.91 -8.92
C VAL A 50 -0.80 -2.98 -7.71
N ALA A 51 -0.66 -1.67 -7.93
CA ALA A 51 -0.73 -0.67 -6.87
C ALA A 51 -2.05 -0.77 -6.12
N ILE A 52 -3.20 -0.85 -6.81
CA ILE A 52 -4.51 -1.05 -6.19
C ILE A 52 -4.60 -2.44 -5.55
N GLY A 53 -4.10 -2.55 -4.32
CA GLY A 53 -3.98 -3.78 -3.56
C GLY A 53 -4.14 -3.52 -2.07
N ALA A 54 -3.29 -4.13 -1.24
CA ALA A 54 -3.36 -3.96 0.21
C ALA A 54 -3.11 -2.52 0.68
N GLY A 55 -2.27 -1.74 -0.01
CA GLY A 55 -1.98 -0.35 0.38
C GLY A 55 -3.22 0.53 0.34
N GLU A 56 -3.91 0.47 -0.79
CA GLU A 56 -5.03 1.31 -1.16
C GLU A 56 -6.34 0.81 -0.57
N TRP A 57 -6.44 -0.50 -0.25
CA TRP A 57 -7.65 -1.12 0.28
C TRP A 57 -7.62 -1.40 1.79
N LEU A 58 -6.45 -1.65 2.38
CA LEU A 58 -6.31 -1.95 3.80
C LEU A 58 -5.67 -0.78 4.54
N PHE A 59 -4.47 -0.36 4.14
CA PHE A 59 -3.69 0.62 4.89
C PHE A 59 -4.20 2.06 4.72
N GLY A 60 -4.55 2.48 3.51
CA GLY A 60 -5.09 3.80 3.21
C GLY A 60 -6.39 4.05 3.97
N PRO A 61 -7.42 3.22 3.77
CA PRO A 61 -8.64 3.21 4.58
C PRO A 61 -8.40 3.18 6.08
N ALA A 62 -7.50 2.31 6.57
CA ALA A 62 -7.18 2.26 8.00
C ALA A 62 -6.55 3.58 8.52
N VAL A 63 -5.68 4.21 7.73
CA VAL A 63 -5.07 5.51 8.07
C VAL A 63 -6.13 6.62 7.99
N SER A 64 -6.97 6.66 6.95
CA SER A 64 -8.01 7.69 6.81
C SER A 64 -9.12 7.56 7.85
N ALA A 65 -9.51 6.34 8.22
CA ALA A 65 -10.46 6.07 9.29
C ALA A 65 -9.93 6.60 10.64
N GLN A 66 -8.63 6.39 10.91
CA GLN A 66 -8.01 6.78 12.18
C GLN A 66 -7.65 8.25 12.29
N TYR A 67 -7.15 8.81 11.20
CA TYR A 67 -6.40 10.08 11.19
C TYR A 67 -7.02 11.12 10.25
N GLY A 68 -8.18 10.80 9.67
CA GLY A 68 -8.81 11.60 8.62
C GLY A 68 -7.95 11.68 7.36
N GLY A 69 -8.26 12.64 6.48
CA GLY A 69 -7.45 12.89 5.28
C GLY A 69 -6.06 13.48 5.57
N THR A 70 -5.74 13.79 6.83
CA THR A 70 -4.56 14.58 7.21
C THR A 70 -3.23 13.95 6.79
N LEU A 71 -3.10 12.62 6.82
CA LEU A 71 -1.83 11.93 6.51
C LEU A 71 -1.68 11.53 5.03
N LEU A 72 -2.66 11.82 4.16
CA LEU A 72 -2.64 11.40 2.76
C LEU A 72 -1.53 12.07 1.93
N TRP A 73 -0.98 13.20 2.38
CA TRP A 73 0.19 13.81 1.74
C TRP A 73 1.43 12.90 1.77
N LEU A 74 1.51 11.95 2.70
CA LEU A 74 2.56 10.94 2.73
C LEU A 74 2.46 9.97 1.54
N ALA A 75 1.23 9.62 1.12
CA ALA A 75 1.01 8.88 -0.12
C ALA A 75 1.41 9.72 -1.35
N THR A 76 1.13 11.02 -1.35
CA THR A 76 1.60 11.93 -2.42
C THR A 76 3.12 11.87 -2.57
N LEU A 77 3.86 12.01 -1.47
CA LEU A 77 5.32 11.92 -1.50
C LEU A 77 5.80 10.55 -1.97
N SER A 78 5.17 9.48 -1.47
CA SER A 78 5.50 8.11 -1.85
C SER A 78 5.29 7.86 -3.35
N ILE A 79 4.13 8.23 -3.90
CA ILE A 79 3.80 8.06 -5.32
C ILE A 79 4.75 8.88 -6.19
N LEU A 80 4.97 10.16 -5.87
CA LEU A 80 5.87 11.03 -6.64
C LEU A 80 7.32 10.54 -6.63
N ALA A 81 7.83 10.09 -5.48
CA ALA A 81 9.16 9.49 -5.36
C ALA A 81 9.29 8.25 -6.26
N GLN A 82 8.25 7.42 -6.29
CA GLN A 82 8.19 6.22 -7.12
C GLN A 82 8.05 6.53 -8.61
N VAL A 83 7.44 7.65 -9.02
CA VAL A 83 7.46 8.10 -10.44
C VAL A 83 8.89 8.24 -10.93
N PHE A 84 9.76 8.92 -10.16
CA PHE A 84 11.17 9.08 -10.52
C PHE A 84 11.87 7.72 -10.64
N PHE A 85 11.64 6.85 -9.66
CA PHE A 85 12.18 5.50 -9.66
C PHE A 85 11.74 4.71 -10.91
N ASN A 86 10.43 4.65 -11.17
CA ASN A 86 9.83 3.89 -12.27
C ASN A 86 10.34 4.35 -13.65
N ILE A 87 10.44 5.66 -13.87
CA ILE A 87 10.99 6.21 -15.11
C ILE A 87 12.46 5.79 -15.30
N GLU A 88 13.26 5.82 -14.23
CA GLU A 88 14.68 5.51 -14.30
C GLU A 88 14.99 4.01 -14.44
N VAL A 89 14.18 3.13 -13.83
CA VAL A 89 14.28 1.69 -14.08
C VAL A 89 13.85 1.33 -15.51
N MET A 90 12.84 2.00 -16.06
CA MET A 90 12.43 1.81 -17.45
C MET A 90 13.43 2.40 -18.45
N ARG A 91 14.07 3.53 -18.13
CA ARG A 91 15.15 4.11 -18.94
C ARG A 91 16.24 3.08 -19.23
N TYR A 92 16.66 2.34 -18.20
CA TYR A 92 17.66 1.29 -18.35
C TYR A 92 17.22 0.23 -19.38
N THR A 93 16.01 -0.30 -19.23
CA THR A 93 15.48 -1.30 -20.16
C THR A 93 15.25 -0.77 -21.57
N LEU A 94 14.83 0.49 -21.72
CA LEU A 94 14.71 1.10 -23.05
C LEU A 94 16.05 1.14 -23.78
N TYR A 95 17.17 1.26 -23.05
CA TYR A 95 18.50 1.32 -23.63
C TYR A 95 19.09 -0.05 -23.97
N CYS A 96 18.93 -1.05 -23.09
CA CYS A 96 19.61 -2.36 -23.25
C CYS A 96 18.68 -3.57 -23.39
N GLY A 97 17.37 -3.38 -23.26
CA GLY A 97 16.36 -4.45 -23.29
C GLY A 97 16.39 -5.37 -22.06
N GLU A 98 17.34 -5.21 -21.14
CA GLU A 98 17.37 -5.95 -19.88
C GLU A 98 16.57 -5.22 -18.78
N PRO A 99 15.90 -5.96 -17.88
CA PRO A 99 15.30 -5.36 -16.69
C PRO A 99 16.36 -4.73 -15.78
N ILE A 100 16.01 -3.65 -15.06
CA ILE A 100 16.93 -2.97 -14.13
C ILE A 100 17.53 -3.93 -13.10
N PHE A 101 16.73 -4.94 -12.70
CA PHE A 101 17.14 -5.89 -11.69
C PHE A 101 18.35 -6.70 -12.16
N VAL A 102 18.46 -7.01 -13.47
CA VAL A 102 19.68 -7.61 -14.05
C VAL A 102 20.83 -6.61 -14.09
N GLY A 103 20.53 -5.34 -14.38
CA GLY A 103 21.51 -4.25 -14.38
C GLY A 103 22.23 -4.07 -13.04
N TYR A 104 21.57 -4.32 -11.92
CA TYR A 104 22.21 -4.35 -10.60
C TYR A 104 23.35 -5.36 -10.52
N PHE A 105 23.27 -6.50 -11.22
CA PHE A 105 24.31 -7.52 -11.19
C PHE A 105 25.45 -7.24 -12.18
N ARG A 106 25.29 -6.24 -13.07
CA ARG A 106 26.35 -5.78 -13.98
C ARG A 106 27.33 -4.81 -13.32
N THR A 107 27.03 -4.30 -12.12
CA THR A 107 27.88 -3.32 -11.45
C THR A 107 28.84 -3.98 -10.45
N LEU A 108 29.91 -3.27 -10.08
CA LEU A 108 30.77 -3.67 -8.96
C LEU A 108 29.98 -3.64 -7.65
N PRO A 109 30.20 -4.58 -6.70
CA PRO A 109 31.28 -5.59 -6.63
C PRO A 109 31.07 -6.88 -7.44
N GLY A 110 29.97 -6.97 -8.20
CA GLY A 110 29.68 -8.08 -9.11
C GLY A 110 28.55 -9.01 -8.64
N PRO A 111 28.16 -9.99 -9.47
CA PRO A 111 26.91 -10.71 -9.28
C PRO A 111 26.79 -11.47 -7.96
N ARG A 112 27.87 -12.12 -7.49
CA ARG A 112 27.83 -12.97 -6.28
C ARG A 112 27.51 -12.18 -5.02
N PHE A 113 28.06 -10.96 -4.91
CA PHE A 113 27.78 -10.07 -3.80
C PHE A 113 26.33 -9.59 -3.84
N TRP A 114 25.89 -9.11 -5.01
CA TRP A 114 24.54 -8.59 -5.19
C TRP A 114 23.46 -9.65 -4.99
N ILE A 115 23.72 -10.92 -5.30
CA ILE A 115 22.78 -12.03 -5.01
C ILE A 115 22.45 -12.05 -3.52
N VAL A 116 23.46 -12.01 -2.64
CA VAL A 116 23.24 -12.05 -1.19
C VAL A 116 22.47 -10.81 -0.72
N CYS A 117 22.86 -9.62 -1.16
CA CYS A 117 22.19 -8.38 -0.78
C CYS A 117 20.71 -8.37 -1.20
N TYR A 118 20.41 -8.74 -2.45
CA TYR A 118 19.05 -8.72 -2.94
C TYR A 118 18.20 -9.88 -2.40
N LEU A 119 18.78 -11.03 -2.06
CA LEU A 119 18.05 -12.06 -1.30
C LEU A 119 17.63 -11.57 0.08
N LEU A 120 18.48 -10.81 0.77
CA LEU A 120 18.13 -10.21 2.06
C LEU A 120 17.02 -9.17 1.93
N LEU A 121 17.08 -8.33 0.89
CA LEU A 121 16.01 -7.35 0.61
C LEU A 121 14.72 -8.02 0.14
N GLU A 122 14.80 -9.18 -0.49
CA GLU A 122 13.64 -9.93 -0.99
C GLU A 122 12.90 -10.68 0.10
N ILE A 123 13.49 -10.86 1.31
CA ILE A 123 12.84 -11.55 2.41
C ILE A 123 11.45 -10.97 2.71
N CYS A 124 11.24 -9.68 2.42
CA CYS A 124 9.96 -9.02 2.63
C CYS A 124 8.81 -9.49 1.70
N ASN A 125 9.15 -10.13 0.57
CA ASN A 125 8.22 -10.51 -0.50
C ASN A 125 7.94 -12.02 -0.56
N ILE A 126 8.59 -12.84 0.28
CA ILE A 126 8.43 -14.31 0.23
C ILE A 126 7.16 -14.82 0.91
N TRP A 127 6.35 -13.94 1.50
CA TRP A 127 5.17 -14.34 2.27
C TRP A 127 3.86 -14.07 1.53
N PRO A 128 2.94 -15.04 1.46
CA PRO A 128 1.71 -14.94 0.66
C PRO A 128 0.55 -14.23 1.39
N PHE A 129 0.82 -13.06 1.98
CA PHE A 129 -0.19 -12.37 2.81
C PHE A 129 -1.42 -11.89 2.00
N MET A 130 -1.26 -11.60 0.71
CA MET A 130 -2.36 -11.17 -0.16
C MET A 130 -3.47 -12.24 -0.27
N ALA A 131 -3.09 -13.51 -0.39
CA ALA A 131 -4.05 -14.61 -0.48
C ALA A 131 -4.82 -14.81 0.84
N ALA A 132 -4.12 -14.71 1.97
CA ALA A 132 -4.73 -14.80 3.29
C ALA A 132 -5.70 -13.64 3.54
N ASN A 133 -5.36 -12.42 3.13
CA ASN A 133 -6.24 -11.26 3.29
C ASN A 133 -7.45 -11.32 2.35
N ALA A 134 -7.32 -11.91 1.16
CA ALA A 134 -8.44 -12.16 0.25
C ALA A 134 -9.42 -13.20 0.81
N ALA A 135 -8.97 -14.12 1.67
CA ALA A 135 -9.82 -15.15 2.26
C ALA A 135 -10.85 -14.59 3.26
N VAL A 136 -10.52 -13.51 3.98
CA VAL A 136 -11.41 -12.88 4.96
C VAL A 136 -12.73 -12.41 4.34
N PRO A 137 -12.75 -11.54 3.32
CA PRO A 137 -14.00 -11.07 2.73
C PRO A 137 -14.77 -12.19 2.03
N LEU A 138 -14.08 -13.17 1.45
CA LEU A 138 -14.76 -14.33 0.84
C LEU A 138 -15.43 -15.20 1.91
N THR A 139 -14.78 -15.40 3.06
CA THR A 139 -15.37 -16.13 4.20
C THR A 139 -16.57 -15.34 4.75
N ALA A 140 -16.43 -14.02 4.92
CA ALA A 140 -17.52 -13.17 5.39
C ALA A 140 -18.74 -13.21 4.45
N ALA A 141 -18.51 -13.26 3.13
CA ALA A 141 -19.58 -13.38 2.15
C ALA A 141 -20.33 -14.72 2.24
N VAL A 142 -19.63 -15.80 2.64
CA VAL A 142 -20.22 -17.13 2.83
C VAL A 142 -20.96 -17.23 4.16
N LEU A 143 -20.41 -16.64 5.24
CA LEU A 143 -20.98 -16.70 6.58
C LEU A 143 -22.10 -15.69 6.82
N GLY A 144 -22.12 -14.59 6.06
CA GLY A 144 -23.04 -13.47 6.25
C GLY A 144 -22.58 -12.45 7.31
N HIS A 145 -21.50 -12.73 8.04
CA HIS A 145 -20.90 -11.84 9.02
C HIS A 145 -19.36 -11.95 9.00
N LEU A 146 -18.66 -11.00 9.61
CA LEU A 146 -17.21 -11.11 9.74
C LEU A 146 -16.83 -12.30 10.63
N PRO A 147 -15.75 -13.04 10.28
CA PRO A 147 -15.30 -14.18 11.06
C PRO A 147 -14.83 -13.71 12.44
N SER A 148 -15.32 -14.38 13.48
CA SER A 148 -15.10 -14.03 14.90
C SER A 148 -14.78 -15.23 15.80
N SER A 149 -15.16 -16.45 15.39
CA SER A 149 -14.90 -17.67 16.17
C SER A 149 -13.63 -18.39 15.69
N ALA A 150 -12.99 -19.16 16.58
CA ALA A 150 -11.79 -19.94 16.23
C ALA A 150 -12.03 -20.93 15.07
N THR A 151 -13.25 -21.47 14.95
CA THR A 151 -13.64 -22.34 13.83
C THR A 151 -13.74 -21.58 12.51
N GLU A 152 -14.25 -20.36 12.53
CA GLU A 152 -14.33 -19.50 11.34
C GLU A 152 -12.93 -19.03 10.91
N GLU A 153 -12.04 -18.73 11.86
CA GLU A 153 -10.64 -18.43 11.57
C GLU A 153 -9.92 -19.62 10.89
N ALA A 154 -10.21 -20.85 11.31
CA ALA A 154 -9.68 -22.04 10.65
C ALA A 154 -10.19 -22.16 9.20
N TRP A 155 -11.45 -21.78 8.95
CA TRP A 155 -12.00 -21.66 7.60
C TRP A 155 -11.22 -20.60 6.80
N VAL A 156 -11.08 -19.37 7.32
CA VAL A 156 -10.30 -18.32 6.65
C VAL A 156 -8.90 -18.82 6.25
N LYS A 157 -8.23 -19.57 7.13
CA LYS A 157 -6.93 -20.19 6.81
C LYS A 157 -7.04 -21.17 5.64
N PHE A 158 -7.95 -22.14 5.68
CA PHE A 158 -8.13 -23.11 4.59
C PHE A 158 -8.44 -22.41 3.26
N LEU A 159 -9.29 -21.39 3.27
CA LEU A 159 -9.63 -20.64 2.07
C LEU A 159 -8.43 -19.82 1.56
N GLY A 160 -7.60 -19.31 2.46
CA GLY A 160 -6.32 -18.68 2.13
C GLY A 160 -5.38 -19.62 1.38
N TYR A 161 -5.28 -20.88 1.80
CA TYR A 161 -4.54 -21.92 1.07
C TYR A 161 -5.10 -22.17 -0.33
N ALA A 162 -6.43 -22.29 -0.44
CA ALA A 162 -7.09 -22.52 -1.73
C ALA A 162 -6.85 -21.34 -2.69
N ILE A 163 -7.09 -20.10 -2.24
CA ILE A 163 -6.85 -18.89 -3.05
C ILE A 163 -5.39 -18.79 -3.48
N PHE A 164 -4.45 -19.08 -2.58
CA PHE A 164 -3.03 -19.03 -2.87
C PHE A 164 -2.63 -20.02 -3.99
N LEU A 165 -3.11 -21.26 -3.92
CA LEU A 165 -2.85 -22.26 -4.97
C LEU A 165 -3.52 -21.90 -6.29
N LEU A 166 -4.77 -21.42 -6.24
CA LEU A 166 -5.51 -20.97 -7.43
C LEU A 166 -4.84 -19.75 -8.09
N ALA A 167 -4.11 -18.92 -7.33
CA ALA A 167 -3.41 -17.76 -7.85
C ALA A 167 -2.32 -18.10 -8.89
N PHE A 168 -1.85 -19.35 -8.96
CA PHE A 168 -0.88 -19.77 -9.97
C PHE A 168 -1.52 -20.22 -11.29
N ILE A 169 -2.81 -20.54 -11.31
CA ILE A 169 -3.51 -21.01 -12.50
C ILE A 169 -3.44 -19.99 -13.65
N PRO A 170 -3.73 -18.68 -13.43
CA PRO A 170 -3.61 -17.69 -14.49
C PRO A 170 -2.23 -17.69 -15.17
N LEU A 171 -1.16 -17.88 -14.41
CA LEU A 171 0.24 -17.81 -14.90
C LEU A 171 0.60 -18.94 -15.88
N ILE A 172 -0.23 -19.97 -16.02
CA ILE A 172 -0.01 -21.11 -16.91
C ILE A 172 -0.44 -20.79 -18.36
N PHE A 173 -1.41 -19.88 -18.53
CA PHE A 173 -2.06 -19.58 -19.81
C PHE A 173 -1.63 -18.22 -20.39
N GLY A 174 -2.08 -17.91 -21.62
CA GLY A 174 -2.00 -16.55 -22.19
C GLY A 174 -0.88 -16.29 -23.19
N GLY A 175 -0.12 -17.32 -23.57
CA GLY A 175 1.01 -17.26 -24.50
C GLY A 175 2.27 -16.59 -23.93
N THR A 176 2.11 -15.46 -23.25
CA THR A 176 3.15 -14.89 -22.38
C THR A 176 2.54 -14.58 -21.01
N ILE A 177 3.36 -14.71 -19.97
CA ILE A 177 2.92 -14.38 -18.60
C ILE A 177 2.47 -12.93 -18.52
N TYR A 178 3.20 -12.02 -19.20
CA TYR A 178 2.85 -10.61 -19.28
C TYR A 178 1.42 -10.36 -19.79
N ARG A 179 1.03 -10.97 -20.91
CA ARG A 179 -0.30 -10.76 -21.51
C ARG A 179 -1.44 -11.20 -20.60
N MET A 180 -1.23 -12.26 -19.82
CA MET A 180 -2.24 -12.72 -18.87
C MET A 180 -2.37 -11.75 -17.69
N ILE A 181 -1.25 -11.32 -17.10
CA ILE A 181 -1.26 -10.33 -16.01
C ILE A 181 -1.85 -9.00 -16.48
N GLU A 182 -1.47 -8.53 -17.68
CA GLU A 182 -2.01 -7.31 -18.27
C GLU A 182 -3.53 -7.35 -18.36
N ARG A 183 -4.11 -8.45 -18.86
CA ARG A 183 -5.57 -8.63 -18.95
C ARG A 183 -6.23 -8.68 -17.56
N LEU A 184 -5.66 -9.47 -16.66
CA LEU A 184 -6.19 -9.64 -15.31
C LEU A 184 -6.21 -8.31 -14.53
N MET A 185 -5.08 -7.59 -14.55
CA MET A 185 -4.94 -6.31 -13.85
C MET A 185 -5.76 -5.20 -14.49
N THR A 186 -5.83 -5.14 -15.83
CA THR A 186 -6.68 -4.17 -16.52
C THR A 186 -8.15 -4.37 -16.17
N ALA A 187 -8.64 -5.62 -16.22
CA ALA A 187 -10.02 -5.93 -15.84
C ALA A 187 -10.29 -5.55 -14.37
N LYS A 188 -9.34 -5.84 -13.47
CA LYS A 188 -9.42 -5.46 -12.06
C LYS A 188 -9.55 -3.94 -11.90
N ILE A 189 -8.67 -3.14 -12.50
CA ILE A 189 -8.68 -1.67 -12.38
C ILE A 189 -10.02 -1.10 -12.82
N ILE A 190 -10.50 -1.51 -14.01
CA ILE A 190 -11.74 -0.99 -14.57
C ILE A 190 -12.91 -1.26 -13.62
N LEU A 191 -13.00 -2.49 -13.10
CA LEU A 191 -14.11 -2.84 -12.22
C LEU A 191 -13.98 -2.17 -10.85
N VAL A 192 -12.80 -2.22 -10.22
CA VAL A 192 -12.57 -1.67 -8.88
C VAL A 192 -12.76 -0.16 -8.88
N LEU A 193 -12.08 0.57 -9.76
CA LEU A 193 -12.22 2.03 -9.85
C LEU A 193 -13.62 2.43 -10.34
N GLY A 194 -14.25 1.63 -11.20
CA GLY A 194 -15.61 1.87 -11.66
C GLY A 194 -16.64 1.78 -10.52
N ILE A 195 -16.61 0.69 -9.75
CA ILE A 195 -17.51 0.49 -8.60
C ILE A 195 -17.23 1.54 -7.52
N LEU A 196 -15.97 1.76 -7.16
CA LEU A 196 -15.63 2.75 -6.14
C LEU A 196 -15.94 4.18 -6.57
N GLY A 197 -15.73 4.51 -7.85
CA GLY A 197 -16.11 5.80 -8.41
C GLY A 197 -17.61 6.02 -8.35
N PHE A 198 -18.39 4.97 -8.64
CA PHE A 198 -19.85 5.00 -8.48
C PHE A 198 -20.26 5.20 -7.01
N LEU A 199 -19.73 4.40 -6.09
CA LEU A 199 -20.04 4.53 -4.66
C LEU A 199 -19.62 5.91 -4.11
N ALA A 200 -18.44 6.40 -4.48
CA ALA A 200 -17.98 7.73 -4.08
C ALA A 200 -18.86 8.86 -4.64
N MET A 201 -19.38 8.70 -5.86
CA MET A 201 -20.24 9.70 -6.49
C MET A 201 -21.62 9.78 -5.83
N PHE A 202 -22.19 8.66 -5.39
CA PHE A 202 -23.57 8.60 -4.90
C PHE A 202 -23.71 8.48 -3.39
N LEU A 203 -22.69 7.96 -2.69
CA LEU A 203 -22.76 7.64 -1.26
C LEU A 203 -21.79 8.45 -0.39
N VAL A 204 -20.85 9.21 -0.97
CA VAL A 204 -19.88 10.00 -0.20
C VAL A 204 -20.22 11.48 -0.25
N SER A 205 -20.20 12.13 0.92
CA SER A 205 -20.48 13.56 1.07
C SER A 205 -19.38 14.44 0.47
N GLY A 206 -19.78 15.62 -0.04
CA GLY A 206 -18.84 16.59 -0.62
C GLY A 206 -17.77 17.10 0.35
N GLU A 207 -18.05 17.10 1.66
CA GLU A 207 -17.08 17.47 2.70
C GLU A 207 -15.98 16.42 2.86
N ASN A 208 -16.33 15.13 2.86
CA ASN A 208 -15.36 14.04 2.92
C ASN A 208 -14.55 13.93 1.62
N VAL A 209 -15.16 14.18 0.45
CA VAL A 209 -14.43 14.34 -0.82
C VAL A 209 -13.39 15.47 -0.70
N LYS A 210 -13.78 16.65 -0.21
CA LYS A 210 -12.86 17.77 0.01
C LYS A 210 -11.78 17.43 1.03
N GLU A 211 -12.10 16.72 2.10
CA GLU A 211 -11.13 16.31 3.12
C GLU A 211 -10.05 15.40 2.54
N VAL A 212 -10.43 14.39 1.75
CA VAL A 212 -9.48 13.48 1.09
C VAL A 212 -8.65 14.21 0.05
N LEU A 213 -9.29 14.98 -0.85
CA LEU A 213 -8.59 15.69 -1.92
C LEU A 213 -7.60 16.73 -1.38
N THR A 214 -8.00 17.49 -0.36
CA THR A 214 -7.08 18.44 0.28
C THR A 214 -6.02 17.73 1.11
N GLY A 215 -6.33 16.55 1.66
CA GLY A 215 -5.43 15.70 2.44
C GLY A 215 -4.12 15.36 1.73
N PHE A 216 -4.18 15.08 0.42
CA PHE A 216 -3.00 14.82 -0.41
C PHE A 216 -2.00 16.00 -0.48
N PHE A 217 -2.40 17.21 -0.07
CA PHE A 217 -1.58 18.41 -0.14
C PHE A 217 -1.33 19.07 1.23
N ARG A 218 -1.71 18.43 2.34
CA ARG A 218 -1.48 18.94 3.72
C ARG A 218 -0.07 18.65 4.23
N PHE A 219 0.94 19.04 3.45
CA PHE A 219 2.35 18.74 3.75
C PHE A 219 2.75 19.18 5.16
N GLY A 220 3.37 18.25 5.91
CA GLY A 220 3.87 18.51 7.25
C GLY A 220 2.80 18.59 8.35
N GLN A 221 1.52 18.34 8.04
CA GLN A 221 0.47 18.26 9.06
C GLN A 221 0.32 16.83 9.60
N VAL A 222 0.09 16.74 10.91
CA VAL A 222 -0.23 15.50 11.62
C VAL A 222 -1.46 15.69 12.50
N PRO A 223 -2.33 14.66 12.65
CA PRO A 223 -3.47 14.73 13.53
C PRO A 223 -3.11 14.27 14.94
N LEU A 224 -3.48 15.05 15.95
CA LEU A 224 -3.52 14.61 17.34
C LEU A 224 -4.95 14.22 17.66
N ARG A 225 -5.17 12.98 18.09
CA ARG A 225 -6.50 12.49 18.47
C ARG A 225 -6.79 12.87 19.92
N ALA A 226 -8.07 13.08 20.23
CA ALA A 226 -8.54 13.14 21.61
C ALA A 226 -8.37 11.77 22.29
N ASP A 227 -8.10 11.74 23.60
CA ASP A 227 -7.93 10.52 24.38
C ASP A 227 -9.21 9.67 24.45
N ALA A 228 -10.39 10.27 24.34
CA ALA A 228 -11.62 9.53 24.09
C ALA A 228 -12.40 10.13 22.93
N VAL A 229 -12.88 9.27 22.03
CA VAL A 229 -13.81 9.64 20.97
C VAL A 229 -14.90 8.58 20.89
N VAL A 230 -16.15 9.01 21.07
CA VAL A 230 -17.35 8.18 20.84
C VAL A 230 -18.20 8.91 19.83
N ALA A 231 -18.50 8.26 18.70
CA ALA A 231 -19.40 8.81 17.70
C ALA A 231 -20.12 7.65 16.98
N GLY A 232 -21.45 7.64 17.07
CA GLY A 232 -22.25 6.52 16.57
C GLY A 232 -21.95 5.24 17.36
N ARG A 233 -21.64 4.15 16.66
CA ARG A 233 -21.36 2.84 17.28
C ARG A 233 -19.90 2.65 17.68
N HIS A 234 -18.98 3.47 17.17
CA HIS A 234 -17.56 3.26 17.37
C HIS A 234 -17.06 4.10 18.55
N PHE A 235 -16.16 3.49 19.32
CA PHE A 235 -15.57 4.13 20.48
C PHE A 235 -14.08 3.85 20.60
N MET A 236 -13.38 4.81 21.17
CA MET A 236 -12.02 4.68 21.65
C MET A 236 -11.91 5.43 22.96
N PHE A 237 -11.33 4.79 23.97
CA PHE A 237 -10.98 5.36 25.25
C PHE A 237 -9.52 5.05 25.53
N GLN A 238 -8.75 6.08 25.84
CA GLN A 238 -7.37 5.98 26.27
C GLN A 238 -7.28 6.53 27.69
N LYS A 239 -6.66 5.76 28.57
CA LYS A 239 -6.34 6.15 29.94
C LYS A 239 -4.84 6.01 30.12
N ARG A 240 -4.21 7.01 30.73
CA ARG A 240 -2.76 7.03 30.98
C ARG A 240 -2.51 7.06 32.47
N ASP A 241 -1.65 6.16 32.94
CA ASP A 241 -1.06 6.18 34.27
C ASP A 241 0.44 6.54 34.12
N ASP A 242 1.15 6.77 35.23
CA ASP A 242 2.56 7.24 35.22
C ASP A 242 3.51 6.36 34.37
N THR A 243 3.20 5.08 34.20
CA THR A 243 4.06 4.10 33.51
C THR A 243 3.42 3.43 32.29
N SER A 244 2.09 3.55 32.14
CA SER A 244 1.32 2.68 31.24
C SER A 244 0.16 3.42 30.58
N THR A 245 -0.03 3.14 29.29
CA THR A 245 -1.17 3.59 28.50
C THR A 245 -2.12 2.41 28.27
N TYR A 246 -3.38 2.60 28.60
CA TYR A 246 -4.46 1.64 28.42
C TYR A 246 -5.42 2.18 27.37
N THR A 247 -5.55 1.48 26.25
CA THR A 247 -6.46 1.87 25.17
C THR A 247 -7.50 0.79 25.00
N MET A 248 -8.78 1.15 25.16
CA MET A 248 -9.90 0.30 24.78
C MET A 248 -10.57 0.89 23.56
N GLN A 249 -10.78 0.06 22.54
CA GLN A 249 -11.37 0.52 21.30
C GLN A 249 -12.24 -0.53 20.65
N GLY A 250 -13.32 -0.11 20.00
CA GLY A 250 -14.32 -1.06 19.58
C GLY A 250 -15.50 -0.52 18.79
N THR A 251 -16.37 -1.46 18.43
CA THR A 251 -17.68 -1.22 17.80
C THR A 251 -18.75 -1.80 18.71
N TRP A 252 -19.77 -1.01 19.00
CA TRP A 252 -20.90 -1.43 19.82
C TRP A 252 -22.01 -2.05 18.97
N SER A 253 -22.48 -3.24 19.36
CA SER A 253 -23.64 -3.88 18.74
C SER A 253 -24.92 -3.42 19.40
N ALA A 254 -25.83 -2.84 18.63
CA ALA A 254 -27.17 -2.54 19.13
C ALA A 254 -27.98 -3.83 19.40
N GLU A 255 -27.80 -4.87 18.57
CA GLU A 255 -28.50 -6.15 18.67
C GLU A 255 -27.98 -6.99 19.84
N ALA A 256 -26.66 -7.17 19.96
CA ALA A 256 -26.08 -7.99 21.02
C ALA A 256 -26.06 -7.29 22.39
N ARG A 257 -26.28 -5.96 22.44
CA ARG A 257 -26.17 -5.11 23.65
C ARG A 257 -24.82 -5.24 24.38
N GLU A 258 -23.80 -5.60 23.63
CA GLU A 258 -22.42 -5.78 24.04
C GLU A 258 -21.51 -5.15 22.96
N PRO A 259 -20.26 -4.80 23.28
CA PRO A 259 -19.32 -4.40 22.26
C PRO A 259 -19.03 -5.61 21.37
N GLU A 260 -19.43 -5.52 20.10
CA GLU A 260 -19.21 -6.52 19.05
C GLU A 260 -17.72 -6.74 18.76
N PHE A 261 -16.91 -5.74 19.11
CA PHE A 261 -15.46 -5.77 19.00
C PHE A 261 -14.85 -4.88 20.09
N ALA A 262 -13.84 -5.39 20.81
CA ALA A 262 -13.01 -4.60 21.72
C ALA A 262 -11.56 -5.08 21.62
N GLU A 263 -10.66 -4.26 21.06
CA GLU A 263 -9.24 -4.42 21.38
C GLU A 263 -8.96 -3.65 22.66
N PHE A 264 -8.42 -4.34 23.66
CA PHE A 264 -7.84 -3.71 24.82
C PHE A 264 -6.32 -3.82 24.75
N ILE A 265 -5.65 -2.68 24.80
CA ILE A 265 -4.22 -2.56 24.57
C ILE A 265 -3.59 -1.97 25.83
N VAL A 266 -2.63 -2.69 26.39
CA VAL A 266 -1.82 -2.24 27.52
C VAL A 266 -0.41 -2.00 27.02
N LYS A 267 0.03 -0.74 26.99
CA LYS A 267 1.39 -0.34 26.63
C LYS A 267 2.12 0.10 27.89
N THR A 268 3.14 -0.64 28.31
CA THR A 268 4.00 -0.31 29.47
C THR A 268 5.44 -0.20 28.99
N GLY A 269 5.97 1.02 28.91
CA GLY A 269 7.23 1.30 28.23
C GLY A 269 7.23 0.77 26.79
N ASN A 270 8.14 -0.16 26.47
CA ASN A 270 8.25 -0.79 25.15
C ASN A 270 7.46 -2.10 25.00
N ARG A 271 6.69 -2.52 26.01
CA ARG A 271 5.90 -3.76 25.92
C ARG A 271 4.45 -3.43 25.65
N GLN A 272 3.90 -4.00 24.59
CA GLN A 272 2.48 -3.92 24.26
C GLN A 272 1.84 -5.30 24.42
N HIS A 273 0.82 -5.39 25.26
CA HIS A 273 -0.05 -6.55 25.37
C HIS A 273 -1.42 -6.20 24.78
N LYS A 274 -1.92 -7.05 23.89
CA LYS A 274 -3.22 -6.88 23.23
C LYS A 274 -4.17 -7.98 23.66
N PHE A 275 -5.39 -7.60 23.99
CA PHE A 275 -6.50 -8.47 24.33
C PHE A 275 -7.60 -8.28 23.29
N ASN A 276 -8.21 -9.38 22.84
CA ASN A 276 -9.26 -9.41 21.84
C ASN A 276 -10.64 -9.09 22.45
N ALA A 277 -11.69 -9.18 21.62
CA ALA A 277 -13.07 -8.88 22.03
C ALA A 277 -13.59 -9.78 23.15
N ALA A 278 -13.07 -11.01 23.28
CA ALA A 278 -13.39 -11.90 24.40
C ALA A 278 -12.62 -11.53 25.69
N GLY A 279 -11.85 -10.45 25.67
CA GLY A 279 -10.97 -10.03 26.75
C GLY A 279 -9.75 -10.94 26.91
N LEU A 280 -9.36 -11.71 25.88
CA LEU A 280 -8.29 -12.70 25.96
C LEU A 280 -7.07 -12.28 25.12
N ASP A 281 -5.87 -12.58 25.61
CA ASP A 281 -4.62 -12.38 24.88
C ASP A 281 -4.34 -13.52 23.87
N GLN A 282 -3.16 -13.50 23.24
CA GLN A 282 -2.74 -14.52 22.26
C GLN A 282 -2.60 -15.94 22.86
N GLU A 283 -2.53 -16.06 24.18
CA GLU A 283 -2.48 -17.33 24.91
C GLU A 283 -3.84 -17.72 25.50
N ASN A 284 -4.92 -17.05 25.07
CA ASN A 284 -6.28 -17.17 25.61
C ASN A 284 -6.37 -16.83 27.10
N LYS A 285 -5.60 -15.86 27.59
CA LYS A 285 -5.61 -15.43 28.99
C LYS A 285 -6.23 -14.03 29.15
N PRO A 286 -7.06 -13.81 30.18
CA PRO A 286 -7.62 -12.49 30.45
C PRO A 286 -6.58 -11.52 31.01
N PRO A 287 -6.81 -10.19 30.94
CA PRO A 287 -5.99 -9.22 31.66
C PRO A 287 -6.03 -9.50 33.16
N THR A 288 -4.91 -9.22 33.84
CA THR A 288 -4.73 -9.49 35.27
C THR A 288 -4.30 -8.23 36.02
N GLY A 289 -4.58 -8.18 37.33
CA GLY A 289 -4.25 -7.04 38.20
C GLY A 289 -4.93 -5.73 37.75
N GLN A 290 -4.20 -4.62 37.82
CA GLN A 290 -4.65 -3.28 37.45
C GLN A 290 -5.20 -3.19 36.01
N ALA A 291 -4.64 -3.96 35.07
CA ALA A 291 -5.12 -3.99 33.69
C ALA A 291 -6.56 -4.53 33.60
N ARG A 292 -6.96 -5.46 34.48
CA ARG A 292 -8.33 -5.98 34.51
C ARG A 292 -9.32 -4.96 35.05
N GLU A 293 -8.95 -4.26 36.12
CA GLU A 293 -9.80 -3.21 36.70
C GLU A 293 -10.03 -2.08 35.70
N ILE A 294 -8.98 -1.66 34.98
CA ILE A 294 -9.08 -0.64 33.94
C ILE A 294 -9.90 -1.15 32.75
N TYR A 295 -9.73 -2.42 32.35
CA TYR A 295 -10.58 -3.03 31.32
C TYR A 295 -12.06 -2.97 31.70
N GLU A 296 -12.43 -3.39 32.92
CA GLU A 296 -13.82 -3.37 33.40
C GLU A 296 -14.37 -1.93 33.48
N GLN A 297 -13.56 -0.95 33.93
CA GLN A 297 -13.92 0.47 33.95
C GLN A 297 -14.19 1.03 32.55
N LEU A 298 -13.29 0.79 31.60
CA LEU A 298 -13.44 1.28 30.23
C LEU A 298 -14.59 0.57 29.51
N PHE A 299 -14.83 -0.70 29.81
CA PHE A 299 -15.93 -1.48 29.25
C PHE A 299 -17.29 -0.93 29.69
N GLU A 300 -17.47 -0.66 30.98
CA GLU A 300 -18.70 -0.04 31.47
C GLU A 300 -18.86 1.39 30.96
N ARG A 301 -17.76 2.16 30.85
CA ARG A 301 -17.80 3.48 30.21
C ARG A 301 -18.25 3.39 28.75
N ALA A 302 -17.72 2.45 27.98
CA ALA A 302 -18.14 2.21 26.60
C ALA A 302 -19.64 1.90 26.55
N ARG A 303 -20.11 0.96 27.38
CA ARG A 303 -21.52 0.58 27.47
C ARG A 303 -22.46 1.74 27.79
N VAL A 304 -22.04 2.70 28.59
CA VAL A 304 -22.86 3.88 28.94
C VAL A 304 -22.87 4.90 27.79
N GLU A 305 -21.69 5.21 27.24
CA GLU A 305 -21.52 6.30 26.29
C GLU A 305 -21.99 5.93 24.86
N THR A 306 -21.95 4.65 24.47
CA THR A 306 -22.40 4.19 23.14
C THR A 306 -23.90 3.92 23.04
N ARG A 307 -24.63 3.93 24.16
CA ARG A 307 -26.09 3.67 24.19
C ARG A 307 -26.95 4.74 23.53
N ARG A 308 -26.40 5.94 23.32
CA ARG A 308 -27.15 7.11 22.85
C ARG A 308 -26.86 7.37 21.36
N PRO A 309 -27.70 6.85 20.44
CA PRO A 309 -27.50 7.08 19.02
C PRO A 309 -27.57 8.59 18.70
N GLY A 310 -26.73 9.04 17.78
CA GLY A 310 -26.68 10.44 17.34
C GLY A 310 -26.01 11.41 18.32
N GLN A 311 -25.34 10.93 19.38
CA GLN A 311 -24.49 11.73 20.25
C GLN A 311 -23.00 11.50 19.98
N PHE A 312 -22.18 12.50 20.31
CA PHE A 312 -20.74 12.34 20.35
C PHE A 312 -20.16 12.75 21.71
N LEU A 313 -19.03 12.14 22.04
CA LEU A 313 -18.16 12.49 23.15
C LEU A 313 -16.73 12.63 22.63
N ALA A 314 -16.08 13.75 22.93
CA ALA A 314 -14.64 13.91 22.75
C ALA A 314 -14.01 14.34 24.08
N VAL A 315 -13.05 13.58 24.58
CA VAL A 315 -12.32 13.89 25.81
C VAL A 315 -10.84 13.93 25.52
N ASP A 316 -10.20 14.98 25.99
CA ASP A 316 -8.78 15.21 25.81
C ASP A 316 -8.18 15.54 27.19
N GLU A 317 -7.45 14.58 27.74
CA GLU A 317 -6.82 14.66 29.05
C GLU A 317 -5.33 15.00 28.84
N ALA A 318 -5.03 16.28 28.61
CA ALA A 318 -3.67 16.75 28.42
C ALA A 318 -2.92 16.84 29.77
N GLY A 319 -2.62 15.68 30.35
CA GLY A 319 -1.92 15.54 31.62
C GLY A 319 -2.71 16.10 32.83
N ALA A 320 -2.03 16.22 33.97
CA ALA A 320 -2.64 16.58 35.26
C ALA A 320 -3.12 18.05 35.37
N GLU A 321 -2.87 18.91 34.37
CA GLU A 321 -3.11 20.36 34.47
C GLU A 321 -4.20 20.93 33.55
N ALA A 322 -4.64 20.22 32.50
CA ALA A 322 -5.60 20.75 31.53
C ALA A 322 -6.42 19.64 30.83
N GLY A 323 -7.70 19.49 31.20
CA GLY A 323 -8.65 18.56 30.58
C GLY A 323 -9.74 19.28 29.77
N LEU A 324 -10.19 18.67 28.68
CA LEU A 324 -11.28 19.17 27.85
C LEU A 324 -12.25 18.03 27.53
N GLU A 325 -13.52 18.17 27.87
CA GLU A 325 -14.58 17.22 27.55
C GLU A 325 -15.68 17.93 26.77
N ILE A 326 -16.06 17.39 25.61
CA ILE A 326 -17.06 17.95 24.72
C ILE A 326 -18.12 16.89 24.46
N ARG A 327 -19.37 17.23 24.71
CA ARG A 327 -20.55 16.42 24.41
C ARG A 327 -21.48 17.18 23.50
N GLY A 328 -22.14 16.45 22.61
CA GLY A 328 -23.11 17.05 21.71
C GLY A 328 -23.82 16.04 20.83
N ARG A 329 -24.47 16.55 19.80
CA ARG A 329 -25.20 15.73 18.82
C ARG A 329 -24.48 15.72 17.48
N VAL A 330 -24.62 14.60 16.80
CA VAL A 330 -24.25 14.44 15.40
C VAL A 330 -25.52 14.69 14.59
N THR A 331 -25.65 15.88 14.03
CA THR A 331 -26.77 16.22 13.17
C THR A 331 -26.43 15.85 11.74
N SER A 332 -27.20 14.96 11.10
CA SER A 332 -27.29 14.97 9.65
C SER A 332 -28.09 16.20 9.27
N ARG A 333 -27.54 17.05 8.40
CA ARG A 333 -28.28 18.23 7.95
C ARG A 333 -29.39 17.72 7.02
N ASP A 334 -30.64 17.70 7.50
CA ASP A 334 -31.87 17.26 6.81
C ASP A 334 -31.95 15.80 6.31
N GLU A 335 -33.10 15.16 6.51
CA GLU A 335 -33.49 13.86 5.90
C GLU A 335 -33.53 13.87 4.36
N ARG A 336 -33.24 15.03 3.74
CA ARG A 336 -33.18 15.24 2.28
C ARG A 336 -31.87 15.86 1.79
N ALA A 337 -30.91 16.21 2.64
CA ALA A 337 -29.68 16.87 2.19
C ALA A 337 -28.44 15.99 2.40
N GLU A 338 -27.74 15.80 1.29
CA GLU A 338 -26.56 14.98 1.03
C GLU A 338 -25.27 15.48 1.75
N GLY A 339 -25.40 15.94 3.00
CA GLY A 339 -24.31 16.52 3.80
C GLY A 339 -23.66 15.54 4.78
N ALA A 340 -22.37 15.69 5.03
CA ALA A 340 -21.64 14.93 6.06
C ALA A 340 -22.24 15.16 7.46
N PRO A 341 -22.12 14.19 8.39
CA PRO A 341 -22.53 14.37 9.77
C PRO A 341 -21.78 15.56 10.42
N VAL A 342 -22.51 16.57 10.92
CA VAL A 342 -21.90 17.72 11.59
C VAL A 342 -21.98 17.54 13.10
N TRP A 343 -20.86 17.73 13.79
CA TRP A 343 -20.82 17.72 15.26
C TRP A 343 -21.27 19.07 15.80
N GLN A 344 -22.37 19.07 16.55
CA GLN A 344 -22.88 20.23 17.27
C GLN A 344 -22.63 20.04 18.76
N ALA A 345 -21.66 20.76 19.32
CA ALA A 345 -21.40 20.71 20.76
C ALA A 345 -22.55 21.37 21.53
N GLU A 346 -22.99 20.71 22.59
CA GLU A 346 -24.05 21.18 23.50
C GLU A 346 -23.50 21.47 24.90
N ARG A 347 -22.43 20.76 25.29
CA ARG A 347 -21.81 20.86 26.61
C ARG A 347 -20.31 20.71 26.49
N ILE A 348 -19.57 21.70 26.96
CA ILE A 348 -18.11 21.75 26.92
C ILE A 348 -17.63 21.99 28.34
N ILE A 349 -16.82 21.08 28.85
CA ILE A 349 -16.25 21.13 30.19
C ILE A 349 -14.75 21.32 30.05
N THR A 350 -14.22 22.39 30.63
CA THR A 350 -12.78 22.61 30.75
C THR A 350 -12.37 22.36 32.20
N ARG A 351 -11.27 21.62 32.39
CA ARG A 351 -10.63 21.38 33.68
C ARG A 351 -9.27 22.02 33.62
N GLY A 352 -9.02 23.05 34.42
CA GLY A 352 -7.71 23.71 34.48
C GLY A 352 -7.30 24.01 35.92
N ARG A 353 -6.23 24.78 36.08
CA ARG A 353 -5.75 25.25 37.40
C ARG A 353 -6.80 26.04 38.19
N GLU A 354 -7.76 26.66 37.50
CA GLU A 354 -8.86 27.43 38.12
C GLU A 354 -10.10 26.58 38.47
N GLY A 355 -10.03 25.25 38.29
CA GLY A 355 -11.14 24.33 38.52
C GLY A 355 -11.88 23.94 37.23
N GLU A 356 -13.03 23.29 37.41
CA GLU A 356 -13.91 22.86 36.32
C GLU A 356 -14.89 23.97 35.93
N ARG A 357 -14.98 24.30 34.63
CA ARG A 357 -15.95 25.25 34.09
C ARG A 357 -16.74 24.63 32.94
N GLU A 358 -18.03 24.95 32.88
CA GLU A 358 -18.95 24.44 31.86
C GLU A 358 -19.40 25.57 30.92
N TYR A 359 -19.43 25.27 29.62
CA TYR A 359 -19.84 26.15 28.54
C TYR A 359 -20.85 25.44 27.62
N HIS A 360 -21.74 26.20 26.99
CA HIS A 360 -22.75 25.67 26.06
C HIS A 360 -22.53 26.09 24.60
N GLN A 361 -21.65 27.07 24.35
CA GLN A 361 -21.24 27.47 23.01
C GLN A 361 -19.73 27.37 22.85
N LEU A 362 -19.27 26.96 21.66
CA LEU A 362 -17.84 26.84 21.37
C LEU A 362 -17.09 28.17 21.41
N ASP A 363 -17.77 29.27 21.06
CA ASP A 363 -17.13 30.58 20.98
C ASP A 363 -16.88 31.21 22.36
N ASP A 364 -17.61 30.75 23.38
CA ASP A 364 -17.47 31.20 24.76
C ASP A 364 -16.27 30.57 25.48
N VAL A 365 -15.66 29.52 24.91
CA VAL A 365 -14.55 28.80 25.53
C VAL A 365 -13.25 29.63 25.40
N PRO A 366 -12.66 30.11 26.51
CA PRO A 366 -11.49 30.96 26.47
C PRO A 366 -10.21 30.19 26.09
N PRO A 367 -9.15 30.89 25.63
CA PRO A 367 -7.82 30.30 25.52
C PRO A 367 -7.33 29.75 26.88
N PRO A 368 -6.57 28.64 26.90
CA PRO A 368 -6.02 27.90 25.76
C PRO A 368 -7.00 26.89 25.13
N PHE A 369 -8.14 26.60 25.76
CA PHE A 369 -9.04 25.51 25.36
C PHE A 369 -9.86 25.80 24.10
N GLY A 370 -10.20 27.07 23.83
CA GLY A 370 -11.14 27.42 22.74
C GLY A 370 -10.68 26.98 21.34
N ALA A 371 -9.40 27.14 21.00
CA ALA A 371 -8.87 26.70 19.71
C ALA A 371 -8.91 25.17 19.56
N ARG A 372 -8.57 24.46 20.64
CA ARG A 372 -8.59 22.99 20.70
C ARG A 372 -10.01 22.44 20.61
N ALA A 373 -10.96 23.04 21.34
CA ALA A 373 -12.37 22.65 21.30
C ALA A 373 -12.96 22.81 19.90
N ARG A 374 -12.68 23.94 19.23
CA ARG A 374 -13.09 24.16 17.84
C ARG A 374 -12.49 23.13 16.89
N ALA A 375 -11.20 22.82 17.04
CA ALA A 375 -10.54 21.82 16.20
C ALA A 375 -11.17 20.43 16.38
N LEU A 376 -11.39 19.99 17.63
CA LEU A 376 -12.00 18.70 17.93
C LEU A 376 -13.42 18.58 17.36
N VAL A 377 -14.23 19.64 17.40
CA VAL A 377 -15.58 19.59 16.82
C VAL A 377 -15.53 19.62 15.29
N GLN A 378 -14.75 20.52 14.69
CA GLN A 378 -14.67 20.66 13.23
C GLN A 378 -14.03 19.47 12.52
N GLN A 379 -13.11 18.78 13.18
CA GLN A 379 -12.41 17.62 12.62
C GLN A 379 -12.87 16.30 13.25
N GLN A 380 -13.96 16.35 14.03
CA GLN A 380 -14.63 15.19 14.62
C GLN A 380 -13.69 14.34 15.48
N GLY A 381 -13.09 14.91 16.52
CA GLY A 381 -12.28 14.17 17.51
C GLY A 381 -10.77 14.19 17.26
N SER A 382 -10.28 15.01 16.34
CA SER A 382 -8.85 15.27 16.16
C SER A 382 -8.53 16.76 16.04
N GLN A 383 -7.27 17.13 16.22
CA GLN A 383 -6.75 18.44 15.87
C GLN A 383 -5.54 18.30 14.95
N ARG A 384 -5.36 19.23 14.03
CA ARG A 384 -4.21 19.24 13.11
C ARG A 384 -3.13 20.15 13.66
N VAL A 385 -1.91 19.62 13.75
CA VAL A 385 -0.71 20.38 14.13
C VAL A 385 0.38 20.22 13.09
N GLY A 386 1.32 21.16 13.03
CA GLY A 386 2.51 21.03 12.19
C GLY A 386 3.53 20.10 12.86
N LEU A 387 3.98 19.06 12.16
CA LEU A 387 4.92 18.07 12.68
C LEU A 387 6.23 18.70 13.17
N VAL A 388 6.82 19.59 12.37
CA VAL A 388 8.08 20.28 12.72
C VAL A 388 7.88 21.16 13.96
N GLY A 389 6.75 21.88 14.04
CA GLY A 389 6.41 22.70 15.20
C GLY A 389 6.20 21.87 16.45
N TYR A 390 5.48 20.75 16.34
CA TYR A 390 5.23 19.83 17.45
C TYR A 390 6.53 19.25 18.00
N VAL A 391 7.43 18.76 17.13
CA VAL A 391 8.73 18.21 17.55
C VAL A 391 9.62 19.29 18.16
N ALA A 392 9.60 20.51 17.63
CA ALA A 392 10.36 21.63 18.19
C ALA A 392 9.85 22.03 19.59
N GLU A 393 8.55 21.89 19.85
CA GLU A 393 7.93 22.23 21.13
C GLU A 393 8.06 21.11 22.18
N HIS A 394 7.85 19.85 21.79
CA HIS A 394 7.77 18.71 22.70
C HIS A 394 9.07 17.91 22.79
N GLY A 395 10.00 18.09 21.84
CA GLY A 395 11.25 17.32 21.76
C GLY A 395 11.08 15.86 21.30
N GLU A 396 9.85 15.42 21.04
CA GLU A 396 9.51 14.07 20.62
C GLU A 396 8.48 14.04 19.49
N LEU A 397 8.35 12.89 18.81
CA LEU A 397 7.33 12.68 17.79
C LEU A 397 5.96 12.47 18.43
N PRO A 398 4.86 12.91 17.79
CA PRO A 398 3.51 12.61 18.26
C PRO A 398 3.30 11.11 18.46
N ASP A 399 2.53 10.74 19.50
CA ASP A 399 2.13 9.35 19.80
C ASP A 399 1.14 8.84 18.75
N LEU A 400 1.68 8.48 17.58
CA LEU A 400 0.98 7.89 16.47
C LEU A 400 1.50 6.47 16.24
N ASN A 401 0.69 5.66 15.58
CA ASN A 401 1.13 4.34 15.13
C ASN A 401 2.09 4.50 13.94
N TRP A 402 3.34 4.87 14.19
CA TRP A 402 4.34 5.09 13.14
C TRP A 402 4.61 3.84 12.31
N ALA A 403 4.36 2.64 12.85
CA ALA A 403 4.44 1.39 12.10
C ALA A 403 3.35 1.30 11.01
N ILE A 404 2.08 1.61 11.32
CA ILE A 404 1.02 1.62 10.28
C ILE A 404 1.25 2.73 9.25
N ILE A 405 1.75 3.88 9.69
CA ILE A 405 2.07 5.02 8.82
C ILE A 405 3.22 4.66 7.87
N ALA A 406 4.29 4.02 8.37
CA ALA A 406 5.41 3.58 7.54
C ALA A 406 5.04 2.43 6.60
N ALA A 407 4.18 1.51 7.04
CA ALA A 407 3.62 0.47 6.18
C ALA A 407 2.76 1.07 5.06
N PHE A 408 1.93 2.05 5.39
CA PHE A 408 1.14 2.83 4.43
C PHE A 408 2.04 3.53 3.39
N ILE A 409 3.08 4.23 3.84
CA ILE A 409 4.06 4.88 2.95
C ILE A 409 4.72 3.84 2.02
N GLY A 410 5.13 2.70 2.58
CA GLY A 410 5.90 1.69 1.86
C GLY A 410 5.11 0.90 0.84
N ILE A 411 3.79 0.83 0.95
CA ILE A 411 2.94 0.13 -0.02
C ILE A 411 2.23 1.09 -0.98
N ALA A 412 1.96 2.35 -0.59
CA ALA A 412 1.30 3.32 -1.46
C ALA A 412 2.01 3.40 -2.82
N GLY A 413 1.35 3.01 -3.92
CA GLY A 413 1.98 2.93 -5.24
C GLY A 413 2.78 1.64 -5.51
N THR A 414 2.39 0.47 -5.01
CA THR A 414 3.08 -0.85 -5.16
C THR A 414 4.30 -1.02 -4.26
N GLY A 415 5.21 -0.04 -4.20
CA GLY A 415 6.36 -0.05 -3.28
C GLY A 415 7.39 -1.17 -3.47
N GLY A 416 8.44 -1.15 -2.64
CA GLY A 416 9.46 -2.21 -2.58
C GLY A 416 10.16 -2.52 -3.91
N LEU A 417 10.66 -3.76 -4.03
CA LEU A 417 11.24 -4.25 -5.29
C LEU A 417 10.19 -4.55 -6.35
N ALA A 418 8.90 -4.53 -6.03
CA ALA A 418 7.85 -4.74 -7.02
C ALA A 418 7.86 -3.65 -8.10
N ASN A 419 8.27 -2.42 -7.78
CA ASN A 419 8.44 -1.36 -8.78
C ASN A 419 9.50 -1.65 -9.86
N THR A 420 10.47 -2.52 -9.60
CA THR A 420 11.45 -2.87 -10.65
C THR A 420 10.79 -3.60 -11.82
N LEU A 421 9.62 -4.22 -11.61
CA LEU A 421 8.88 -4.95 -12.65
C LEU A 421 8.37 -4.05 -13.77
N SER A 422 8.23 -2.74 -13.55
CA SER A 422 7.99 -1.76 -14.62
C SER A 422 8.99 -1.91 -15.76
N SER A 423 10.25 -2.22 -15.43
CA SER A 423 11.32 -2.47 -16.39
C SER A 423 11.13 -3.82 -17.12
N ASN A 424 10.77 -4.88 -16.41
CA ASN A 424 10.48 -6.18 -17.03
C ASN A 424 9.27 -6.12 -17.98
N TYR A 425 8.23 -5.39 -17.60
CA TYR A 425 7.03 -5.20 -18.40
C TYR A 425 7.30 -4.32 -19.62
N ALA A 426 8.15 -3.31 -19.51
CA ALA A 426 8.63 -2.56 -20.67
C ALA A 426 9.35 -3.48 -21.67
N ARG A 427 10.21 -4.39 -21.19
CA ARG A 427 10.86 -5.40 -22.04
C ARG A 427 9.84 -6.30 -22.71
N ASP A 428 8.97 -6.94 -21.92
CA ASP A 428 8.04 -7.96 -22.43
C ASP A 428 7.02 -7.36 -23.42
N LYS A 429 6.69 -6.07 -23.30
CA LYS A 429 5.87 -5.33 -24.27
C LYS A 429 6.64 -4.96 -25.55
N GLY A 430 7.96 -5.07 -25.54
CA GLY A 430 8.85 -4.73 -26.65
C GLY A 430 9.19 -3.24 -26.74
N TRP A 431 9.18 -2.51 -25.61
CA TRP A 431 9.48 -1.07 -25.61
C TRP A 431 10.99 -0.81 -25.72
N GLY A 432 11.37 0.18 -26.54
CA GLY A 432 12.77 0.50 -26.84
C GLY A 432 13.53 -0.74 -27.30
N MET A 433 14.69 -0.99 -26.70
CA MET A 433 15.49 -2.18 -27.01
C MET A 433 14.92 -3.49 -26.48
N GLY A 434 13.85 -3.48 -25.68
CA GLY A 434 13.11 -4.68 -25.30
C GLY A 434 12.58 -5.48 -26.50
N TYR A 435 12.35 -4.80 -27.63
CA TYR A 435 11.95 -5.39 -28.92
C TYR A 435 12.88 -6.54 -29.37
N HIS A 436 14.19 -6.42 -29.11
CA HIS A 436 15.19 -7.39 -29.55
C HIS A 436 15.45 -8.54 -28.57
N VAL A 437 15.02 -8.40 -27.31
CA VAL A 437 15.35 -9.34 -26.23
C VAL A 437 14.27 -10.41 -26.03
N GLY A 438 13.00 -10.05 -26.22
CA GLY A 438 11.87 -10.97 -26.09
C GLY A 438 11.24 -11.00 -24.69
N ALA A 439 10.52 -12.08 -24.39
CA ALA A 439 9.65 -12.18 -23.20
C ALA A 439 9.62 -13.60 -22.62
N ILE A 440 9.12 -13.76 -21.39
CA ILE A 440 8.99 -15.09 -20.77
C ILE A 440 7.72 -15.79 -21.29
N PRO A 441 7.84 -16.97 -21.95
CA PRO A 441 6.69 -17.73 -22.44
C PRO A 441 5.87 -18.33 -21.29
N SER A 442 4.56 -18.41 -21.47
CA SER A 442 3.70 -19.22 -20.60
C SER A 442 3.81 -20.72 -20.94
N ALA A 443 3.40 -21.58 -20.02
CA ALA A 443 3.40 -23.03 -20.21
C ALA A 443 2.52 -23.45 -21.39
N ILE A 444 1.35 -22.82 -21.54
CA ILE A 444 0.40 -23.10 -22.61
C ILE A 444 0.31 -21.89 -23.56
N GLY A 445 0.52 -22.13 -24.85
CA GLY A 445 0.38 -21.13 -25.92
C GLY A 445 1.61 -20.24 -26.19
N GLY A 446 2.75 -20.49 -25.51
CA GLY A 446 3.97 -19.66 -25.58
C GLY A 446 5.16 -20.26 -26.33
N HIS A 447 4.99 -21.39 -27.03
CA HIS A 447 6.12 -22.17 -27.57
C HIS A 447 6.99 -21.45 -28.61
N SER A 448 6.45 -20.44 -29.30
CA SER A 448 7.17 -19.61 -30.26
C SER A 448 7.82 -18.35 -29.66
N VAL A 449 7.61 -18.09 -28.36
CA VAL A 449 8.19 -16.94 -27.66
C VAL A 449 9.53 -17.35 -27.04
N SER A 450 10.56 -16.56 -27.29
CA SER A 450 11.91 -16.75 -26.75
C SER A 450 12.35 -15.54 -25.93
N LEU A 451 13.28 -15.78 -25.01
CA LEU A 451 14.00 -14.74 -24.29
C LEU A 451 15.51 -14.88 -24.55
N SER A 452 16.15 -13.79 -24.99
CA SER A 452 17.60 -13.74 -25.17
C SER A 452 18.34 -13.83 -23.82
N HIS A 453 19.53 -14.44 -23.81
CA HIS A 453 20.45 -14.44 -22.66
C HIS A 453 21.26 -13.15 -22.52
N VAL A 454 21.15 -12.26 -23.49
CA VAL A 454 21.95 -11.04 -23.61
C VAL A 454 21.05 -9.90 -24.07
N GLY A 455 21.17 -8.74 -23.42
CA GLY A 455 20.54 -7.51 -23.86
C GLY A 455 21.08 -6.98 -25.19
N CYS A 456 20.36 -6.03 -25.76
CA CYS A 456 20.72 -5.36 -27.01
C CYS A 456 20.72 -3.85 -26.81
N VAL A 457 21.79 -3.17 -27.23
CA VAL A 457 21.95 -1.71 -27.15
C VAL A 457 21.99 -1.09 -28.55
N PHE A 458 21.82 0.22 -28.63
CA PHE A 458 21.91 0.97 -29.89
C PHE A 458 23.04 2.00 -29.83
N GLU A 459 23.59 2.34 -31.00
CA GLU A 459 24.58 3.40 -31.12
C GLU A 459 23.92 4.79 -31.05
N VAL A 460 24.55 5.69 -30.32
CA VAL A 460 24.03 7.06 -30.11
C VAL A 460 24.46 7.92 -31.29
N ASP A 461 23.52 8.23 -32.17
CA ASP A 461 23.72 9.00 -33.39
C ASP A 461 22.59 10.03 -33.61
N GLU A 462 22.66 10.76 -34.72
CA GLU A 462 21.68 11.80 -35.08
C GLU A 462 20.26 11.26 -35.31
N THR A 463 20.11 9.96 -35.59
CA THR A 463 18.82 9.30 -35.84
C THR A 463 18.24 8.68 -34.58
N SER A 464 19.08 8.08 -33.72
CA SER A 464 18.66 7.36 -32.53
C SER A 464 18.36 8.32 -31.37
N LEU A 465 19.07 9.45 -31.27
CA LEU A 465 18.87 10.40 -30.17
C LEU A 465 17.49 11.09 -30.18
N PRO A 466 16.92 11.54 -31.32
CA PRO A 466 15.54 12.02 -31.37
C PRO A 466 14.51 10.95 -30.98
N ARG A 467 14.71 9.71 -31.44
CA ARG A 467 13.85 8.55 -31.11
C ARG A 467 13.91 8.25 -29.62
N TRP A 468 15.10 8.27 -29.02
CA TRP A 468 15.30 8.13 -27.58
C TRP A 468 14.51 9.18 -26.79
N LYS A 469 14.59 10.46 -27.16
CA LYS A 469 13.82 11.54 -26.50
C LYS A 469 12.31 11.32 -26.60
N GLN A 470 11.84 10.70 -27.67
CA GLN A 470 10.42 10.35 -27.83
C GLN A 470 10.04 9.16 -26.93
N TRP A 471 10.88 8.12 -26.84
CA TRP A 471 10.71 7.01 -25.90
C TRP A 471 10.70 7.46 -24.44
N ILE A 472 11.60 8.39 -24.05
CA ILE A 472 11.59 8.98 -22.71
C ILE A 472 10.26 9.71 -22.43
N ARG A 473 9.77 10.50 -23.39
CA ARG A 473 8.45 11.14 -23.27
C ARG A 473 7.31 10.13 -23.14
N HIS A 474 7.41 9.00 -23.83
CA HIS A 474 6.42 7.93 -23.75
C HIS A 474 6.37 7.32 -22.34
N ILE A 475 7.51 6.93 -21.76
CA ILE A 475 7.52 6.36 -20.41
C ILE A 475 7.19 7.39 -19.32
N VAL A 476 7.49 8.67 -19.53
CA VAL A 476 7.05 9.74 -18.62
C VAL A 476 5.53 9.87 -18.64
N ARG A 477 4.88 9.80 -19.80
CA ARG A 477 3.41 9.82 -19.90
C ARG A 477 2.78 8.59 -19.27
N ASP A 478 3.38 7.42 -19.46
CA ASP A 478 2.92 6.15 -18.88
C ASP A 478 3.03 6.16 -17.35
N GLN A 479 4.18 6.58 -16.79
CA GLN A 479 4.43 6.54 -15.36
C GLN A 479 3.92 7.78 -14.61
N ALA A 480 4.30 8.99 -15.04
CA ALA A 480 3.89 10.22 -14.35
C ALA A 480 2.45 10.63 -14.69
N GLY A 481 1.96 10.26 -15.88
CA GLY A 481 0.58 10.55 -16.30
C GLY A 481 -0.38 9.47 -15.85
N MET A 482 -0.30 8.29 -16.47
CA MET A 482 -1.31 7.23 -16.27
C MET A 482 -1.17 6.52 -14.93
N TRP A 483 0.01 5.97 -14.62
CA TRP A 483 0.24 5.20 -13.41
C TRP A 483 0.00 6.04 -12.14
N ALA A 484 0.61 7.22 -12.05
CA ALA A 484 0.45 8.09 -10.88
C ALA A 484 -1.00 8.52 -10.69
N PHE A 485 -1.71 8.88 -11.77
CA PHE A 485 -3.13 9.22 -11.71
C PHE A 485 -3.99 8.06 -11.17
N CYS A 486 -3.78 6.84 -11.67
CA CYS A 486 -4.47 5.67 -11.18
C CYS A 486 -4.11 5.35 -9.72
N CYS A 487 -2.88 5.58 -9.27
CA CYS A 487 -2.51 5.42 -7.86
C CYS A 487 -3.23 6.45 -6.97
N PHE A 488 -3.31 7.72 -7.38
CA PHE A 488 -4.07 8.73 -6.65
C PHE A 488 -5.56 8.39 -6.58
N LEU A 489 -6.18 7.97 -7.69
CA LEU A 489 -7.57 7.52 -7.68
C LEU A 489 -7.77 6.27 -6.82
N GLY A 490 -6.88 5.29 -6.97
CA GLY A 490 -6.87 4.04 -6.23
C GLY A 490 -6.75 4.26 -4.73
N MET A 491 -6.04 5.30 -4.29
CA MET A 491 -5.95 5.68 -2.89
C MET A 491 -7.14 6.54 -2.45
N ALA A 492 -7.55 7.51 -3.26
CA ALA A 492 -8.57 8.49 -2.90
C ALA A 492 -9.94 7.83 -2.70
N LEU A 493 -10.39 6.98 -3.62
CA LEU A 493 -11.75 6.44 -3.59
C LEU A 493 -12.00 5.51 -2.38
N PRO A 494 -11.14 4.53 -2.04
CA PRO A 494 -11.30 3.76 -0.82
C PRO A 494 -11.21 4.62 0.44
N CYS A 495 -10.32 5.63 0.48
CA CYS A 495 -10.22 6.53 1.62
C CYS A 495 -11.48 7.39 1.80
N MET A 496 -12.09 7.85 0.71
CA MET A 496 -13.36 8.59 0.72
C MET A 496 -14.48 7.76 1.32
N VAL A 497 -14.62 6.53 0.82
CA VAL A 497 -15.62 5.58 1.31
C VAL A 497 -15.35 5.23 2.78
N SER A 498 -14.12 4.90 3.13
CA SER A 498 -13.75 4.59 4.52
C SER A 498 -13.99 5.76 5.48
N LEU A 499 -13.64 6.99 5.08
CA LEU A 499 -13.87 8.18 5.89
C LEU A 499 -15.36 8.48 6.09
N GLU A 500 -16.22 8.17 5.13
CA GLU A 500 -17.66 8.38 5.25
C GLU A 500 -18.28 7.42 6.28
N PHE A 501 -17.89 6.13 6.24
CA PHE A 501 -18.61 5.09 6.97
C PHE A 501 -17.93 4.61 8.26
N ILE A 502 -16.60 4.75 8.38
CA ILE A 502 -15.83 4.25 9.54
C ILE A 502 -14.85 5.29 10.10
N ARG A 503 -15.28 6.56 10.19
CA ARG A 503 -14.45 7.64 10.76
C ARG A 503 -14.21 7.49 12.25
N ASN A 504 -13.01 7.86 12.68
CA ASN A 504 -12.51 7.79 14.05
C ASN A 504 -12.45 6.37 14.62
N VAL A 505 -12.52 5.37 13.74
CA VAL A 505 -12.40 3.99 14.14
C VAL A 505 -10.92 3.64 14.15
N PRO A 506 -10.35 3.23 15.29
CA PRO A 506 -9.08 2.55 15.28
C PRO A 506 -9.23 1.20 14.58
N VAL A 507 -8.65 1.12 13.40
CA VAL A 507 -8.74 -0.06 12.57
C VAL A 507 -7.57 -0.98 12.90
N ALA A 508 -7.89 -2.19 13.35
CA ALA A 508 -6.92 -3.24 13.59
C ALA A 508 -7.11 -4.38 12.59
N GLY A 509 -5.99 -4.83 12.03
CA GLY A 509 -5.92 -6.00 11.18
C GLY A 509 -6.62 -5.92 9.83
N ASN A 510 -7.08 -7.07 9.34
CA ASN A 510 -7.71 -7.21 8.02
C ASN A 510 -9.16 -6.71 7.99
N ARG A 511 -9.63 -6.10 9.08
CA ARG A 511 -11.04 -5.74 9.27
C ARG A 511 -11.42 -4.42 8.61
N ALA A 512 -10.46 -3.56 8.23
CA ALA A 512 -10.72 -2.27 7.59
C ALA A 512 -11.80 -2.34 6.49
N ALA A 513 -11.60 -3.29 5.58
CA ALA A 513 -12.49 -3.53 4.45
C ALA A 513 -13.87 -4.04 4.88
N GLY A 514 -13.90 -4.98 5.83
CA GLY A 514 -15.14 -5.52 6.41
C GLY A 514 -15.95 -4.46 7.14
N MET A 515 -15.31 -3.69 8.02
CA MET A 515 -15.94 -2.61 8.77
C MET A 515 -16.50 -1.53 7.85
N THR A 516 -15.79 -1.23 6.76
CA THR A 516 -16.30 -0.29 5.74
C THR A 516 -17.54 -0.84 5.05
N ALA A 517 -17.56 -2.15 4.74
CA ALA A 517 -18.74 -2.80 4.20
C ALA A 517 -19.92 -2.79 5.18
N GLU A 518 -19.67 -3.01 6.48
CA GLU A 518 -20.70 -3.03 7.53
C GLU A 518 -21.28 -1.62 7.67
N GLY A 519 -20.40 -0.63 7.78
CA GLY A 519 -20.79 0.78 7.88
C GLY A 519 -21.68 1.23 6.72
N ILE A 520 -21.35 0.86 5.48
CA ILE A 520 -22.20 1.17 4.31
C ILE A 520 -23.55 0.48 4.40
N ALA A 521 -23.53 -0.83 4.67
CA ALA A 521 -24.73 -1.66 4.67
C ALA A 521 -25.76 -1.15 5.69
N ASP A 522 -25.30 -0.78 6.87
CA ASP A 522 -26.15 -0.25 7.93
C ASP A 522 -26.63 1.18 7.69
N SER A 523 -25.83 2.00 6.99
CA SER A 523 -26.26 3.33 6.57
C SER A 523 -27.39 3.27 5.53
N TYR A 524 -27.49 2.16 4.78
CA TYR A 524 -28.51 1.96 3.74
C TYR A 524 -29.20 0.58 3.89
N PRO A 525 -30.03 0.36 4.93
CA PRO A 525 -30.64 -0.95 5.19
C PRO A 525 -31.47 -1.49 4.02
N ALA A 526 -32.11 -0.61 3.24
CA ALA A 526 -32.88 -0.99 2.05
C ALA A 526 -32.01 -1.60 0.93
N LEU A 527 -30.71 -1.32 0.92
CA LEU A 527 -29.74 -1.80 -0.06
C LEU A 527 -28.73 -2.77 0.54
N GLU A 528 -28.88 -3.16 1.81
CA GLU A 528 -27.96 -4.03 2.55
C GLU A 528 -27.62 -5.31 1.77
N GLN A 529 -28.65 -6.02 1.30
CA GLN A 529 -28.51 -7.27 0.54
C GLN A 529 -27.72 -7.13 -0.77
N LEU A 530 -27.58 -5.90 -1.28
CA LEU A 530 -26.77 -5.59 -2.45
C LEU A 530 -25.38 -5.05 -2.08
N LEU A 531 -25.31 -4.05 -1.20
CA LEU A 531 -24.09 -3.31 -0.88
C LEU A 531 -23.09 -4.18 -0.10
N TRP A 532 -23.58 -4.97 0.86
CA TRP A 532 -22.75 -5.85 1.66
C TRP A 532 -21.96 -6.86 0.80
N PRO A 533 -22.59 -7.75 0.02
CA PRO A 533 -21.84 -8.71 -0.80
C PRO A 533 -21.04 -8.03 -1.91
N LEU A 534 -21.49 -6.88 -2.44
CA LEU A 534 -20.74 -6.12 -3.44
C LEU A 534 -19.39 -5.63 -2.90
N LEU A 535 -19.35 -5.11 -1.68
CA LEU A 535 -18.12 -4.59 -1.05
C LEU A 535 -17.17 -5.71 -0.62
N LEU A 536 -17.70 -6.85 -0.19
CA LEU A 536 -16.91 -8.05 0.07
C LEU A 536 -16.31 -8.62 -1.23
N MET A 537 -17.10 -8.67 -2.30
CA MET A 537 -16.61 -9.04 -3.65
C MET A 537 -15.53 -8.08 -4.11
N LEU A 538 -15.75 -6.77 -3.96
CA LEU A 538 -14.77 -5.74 -4.29
C LEU A 538 -13.46 -5.94 -3.51
N SER A 539 -13.56 -6.22 -2.21
CA SER A 539 -12.41 -6.54 -1.36
C SER A 539 -11.64 -7.76 -1.86
N PHE A 540 -12.36 -8.84 -2.18
CA PHE A 540 -11.76 -10.04 -2.76
C PHE A 540 -11.08 -9.73 -4.11
N MET A 541 -11.72 -8.94 -4.97
CA MET A 541 -11.20 -8.58 -6.29
C MET A 541 -9.98 -7.67 -6.25
N VAL A 542 -9.83 -6.85 -5.21
CA VAL A 542 -8.61 -6.05 -5.01
C VAL A 542 -7.44 -6.94 -4.56
N LEU A 543 -7.69 -7.90 -3.67
CA LEU A 543 -6.65 -8.68 -3.00
C LEU A 543 -6.23 -9.95 -3.77
N ALA A 544 -7.18 -10.70 -4.33
CA ALA A 544 -6.90 -12.00 -4.95
C ALA A 544 -6.00 -11.91 -6.20
N PRO A 545 -6.21 -10.98 -7.16
CA PRO A 545 -5.29 -10.80 -8.27
C PRO A 545 -3.89 -10.36 -7.84
N ASN A 546 -3.76 -9.67 -6.70
CA ASN A 546 -2.45 -9.31 -6.17
C ASN A 546 -1.69 -10.54 -5.64
N ALA A 547 -2.37 -11.59 -5.20
CA ALA A 547 -1.73 -12.86 -4.88
C ALA A 547 -1.09 -13.51 -6.12
N VAL A 548 -1.74 -13.40 -7.29
CA VAL A 548 -1.18 -13.85 -8.59
C VAL A 548 0.10 -13.07 -8.88
N PHE A 549 0.07 -11.76 -8.70
CA PHE A 549 1.24 -10.90 -8.89
C PHE A 549 2.38 -11.21 -7.94
N SER A 550 2.12 -11.49 -6.65
CA SER A 550 3.19 -11.82 -5.69
C SER A 550 4.04 -13.01 -6.15
N GLY A 551 3.40 -14.08 -6.64
CA GLY A 551 4.12 -15.23 -7.20
C GLY A 551 4.86 -14.91 -8.50
N GLU A 552 4.26 -14.09 -9.36
CA GLU A 552 4.85 -13.66 -10.63
C GLU A 552 6.09 -12.78 -10.42
N ALA A 553 6.00 -11.81 -9.52
CA ALA A 553 7.04 -10.84 -9.21
C ALA A 553 8.36 -11.50 -8.80
N ILE A 554 8.29 -12.40 -7.83
CA ILE A 554 9.47 -13.12 -7.32
C ILE A 554 10.03 -14.09 -8.38
N SER A 555 9.14 -14.84 -9.04
CA SER A 555 9.54 -15.82 -10.04
C SER A 555 10.22 -15.15 -11.22
N ARG A 556 9.69 -14.01 -11.68
CA ARG A 556 10.26 -13.25 -12.80
C ARG A 556 11.62 -12.65 -12.46
N ARG A 557 11.73 -11.92 -11.34
CA ARG A 557 12.99 -11.26 -10.93
C ARG A 557 14.14 -12.27 -10.89
N TRP A 558 13.93 -13.39 -10.20
CA TRP A 558 14.98 -14.39 -10.05
C TRP A 558 15.20 -15.24 -11.29
N THR A 559 14.16 -15.45 -12.12
CA THR A 559 14.35 -16.04 -13.45
C THR A 559 15.30 -15.19 -14.28
N ASP A 560 15.07 -13.89 -14.36
CA ASP A 560 15.92 -12.99 -15.16
C ASP A 560 17.37 -12.97 -14.64
N VAL A 561 17.57 -12.95 -13.32
CA VAL A 561 18.93 -13.05 -12.74
C VAL A 561 19.58 -14.39 -13.08
N ILE A 562 18.92 -15.51 -12.84
CA ILE A 562 19.48 -16.85 -13.09
C ILE A 562 19.76 -17.03 -14.59
N TRP A 563 18.85 -16.56 -15.46
CA TRP A 563 18.95 -16.64 -16.91
C TRP A 563 20.19 -15.94 -17.46
N ASN A 564 20.54 -14.78 -16.91
CA ASN A 564 21.66 -13.97 -17.38
C ASN A 564 23.00 -14.31 -16.67
N THR A 565 22.96 -14.77 -15.42
CA THR A 565 24.16 -15.00 -14.60
C THR A 565 24.65 -16.45 -14.58
N SER A 566 23.76 -17.44 -14.70
CA SER A 566 24.10 -18.85 -14.52
C SER A 566 24.68 -19.46 -15.79
N GLN A 567 25.86 -20.10 -15.67
CA GLN A 567 26.49 -20.85 -16.76
C GLN A 567 25.67 -22.07 -17.18
N ARG A 568 24.85 -22.62 -16.29
CA ARG A 568 23.94 -23.72 -16.63
C ARG A 568 22.73 -23.22 -17.42
N ALA A 569 22.18 -22.06 -17.04
CA ALA A 569 21.04 -21.47 -17.73
C ALA A 569 21.41 -21.06 -19.17
N LYS A 570 22.62 -20.54 -19.39
CA LYS A 570 23.15 -20.17 -20.72
C LYS A 570 23.24 -21.32 -21.75
N LYS A 571 23.07 -22.57 -21.31
CA LYS A 571 23.01 -23.75 -22.20
C LYS A 571 21.60 -24.06 -22.69
N LEU A 572 20.59 -23.42 -22.12
CA LEU A 572 19.18 -23.63 -22.47
C LEU A 572 18.81 -22.76 -23.67
N GLU A 573 17.83 -23.20 -24.44
CA GLU A 573 17.29 -22.40 -25.54
C GLU A 573 16.31 -21.33 -25.03
N GLY A 574 16.12 -20.25 -25.80
CA GLY A 574 15.33 -19.09 -25.36
C GLY A 574 13.90 -19.38 -24.89
N ASN A 575 13.24 -20.42 -25.42
CA ASN A 575 11.90 -20.84 -25.01
C ASN A 575 11.90 -21.72 -23.74
N GLN A 576 13.05 -22.23 -23.31
CA GLN A 576 13.23 -23.10 -22.14
C GLN A 576 13.37 -22.31 -20.82
N VAL A 577 13.47 -20.98 -20.88
CA VAL A 577 13.46 -20.09 -19.69
C VAL A 577 12.26 -20.35 -18.77
N ARG A 578 11.13 -20.80 -19.33
CA ARG A 578 9.93 -21.22 -18.57
C ARG A 578 10.21 -22.27 -17.50
N TYR A 579 11.17 -23.18 -17.72
CA TYR A 579 11.47 -24.21 -16.72
C TYR A 579 12.07 -23.60 -15.46
N ILE A 580 12.92 -22.57 -15.61
CA ILE A 580 13.45 -21.82 -14.46
C ILE A 580 12.31 -21.06 -13.78
N TYR A 581 11.48 -20.36 -14.55
CA TYR A 581 10.33 -19.62 -14.02
C TYR A 581 9.38 -20.50 -13.20
N TYR A 582 8.88 -21.60 -13.77
CA TYR A 582 7.93 -22.47 -13.09
C TYR A 582 8.58 -23.26 -11.94
N SER A 583 9.90 -23.50 -11.96
CA SER A 583 10.60 -24.09 -10.82
C SER A 583 10.65 -23.14 -9.62
N ILE A 584 10.91 -21.86 -9.85
CA ILE A 584 10.90 -20.84 -8.79
C ILE A 584 9.46 -20.63 -8.29
N LEU A 585 8.49 -20.57 -9.20
CA LEU A 585 7.08 -20.44 -8.84
C LEU A 585 6.61 -21.63 -7.98
N ALA A 586 7.01 -22.85 -8.33
CA ALA A 586 6.71 -24.04 -7.53
C ALA A 586 7.39 -24.00 -6.16
N ALA A 587 8.66 -23.57 -6.08
CA ALA A 587 9.36 -23.40 -4.81
C ALA A 587 8.69 -22.34 -3.92
N PHE A 588 8.27 -21.21 -4.51
CA PHE A 588 7.49 -20.18 -3.82
C PHE A 588 6.13 -20.71 -3.38
N GLY A 589 5.46 -21.52 -4.20
CA GLY A 589 4.22 -22.20 -3.84
C GLY A 589 4.39 -23.10 -2.61
N LEU A 590 5.40 -23.99 -2.62
CA LEU A 590 5.69 -24.86 -1.48
C LEU A 590 6.03 -24.06 -0.22
N TRP A 591 6.88 -23.04 -0.35
CA TRP A 591 7.22 -22.15 0.76
C TRP A 591 6.00 -21.39 1.28
N GLY A 592 5.13 -20.88 0.41
CA GLY A 592 3.93 -20.16 0.79
C GLY A 592 2.97 -21.01 1.60
N LEU A 593 2.81 -22.30 1.27
CA LEU A 593 2.03 -23.23 2.08
C LEU A 593 2.61 -23.39 3.50
N VAL A 594 3.93 -23.49 3.61
CA VAL A 594 4.63 -23.56 4.90
C VAL A 594 4.47 -22.23 5.66
N ALA A 595 4.65 -21.10 5.00
CA ALA A 595 4.56 -19.78 5.62
C ALA A 595 3.16 -19.50 6.18
N LEU A 596 2.10 -19.85 5.44
CA LEU A 596 0.71 -19.71 5.92
C LEU A 596 0.42 -20.56 7.17
N TRP A 597 1.18 -21.63 7.40
CA TRP A 597 1.01 -22.49 8.56
C TRP A 597 1.62 -21.86 9.83
N PHE A 598 2.81 -21.29 9.70
CA PHE A 598 3.62 -20.84 10.85
C PHE A 598 3.35 -19.41 11.29
N PHE A 599 2.90 -18.55 10.38
CA PHE A 599 2.91 -17.12 10.64
C PHE A 599 1.52 -16.48 10.53
N ASN A 600 1.29 -15.46 11.37
CA ASN A 600 0.11 -14.62 11.27
C ASN A 600 0.22 -13.70 10.03
N PRO A 601 -0.71 -13.76 9.06
CA PRO A 601 -0.63 -13.00 7.82
C PRO A 601 -0.50 -11.48 8.01
N LEU A 602 -1.14 -10.94 9.04
CA LEU A 602 -1.18 -9.49 9.28
C LEU A 602 0.16 -8.96 9.79
N GLN A 603 0.77 -9.65 10.76
CA GLN A 603 2.05 -9.24 11.33
C GLN A 603 3.14 -9.28 10.26
N ILE A 604 3.11 -10.32 9.42
CA ILE A 604 3.97 -10.40 8.24
C ILE A 604 3.70 -9.22 7.30
N ALA A 605 2.43 -8.92 6.99
CA ALA A 605 2.12 -7.84 6.06
C ALA A 605 2.68 -6.50 6.54
N MET A 606 2.54 -6.18 7.83
CA MET A 606 3.13 -4.96 8.41
C MET A 606 4.65 -4.97 8.37
N LEU A 607 5.30 -6.06 8.79
CA LEU A 607 6.76 -6.18 8.75
C LEU A 607 7.29 -6.09 7.31
N GLY A 608 6.65 -6.79 6.39
CA GLY A 608 6.95 -6.78 4.96
C GLY A 608 6.83 -5.37 4.39
N ALA A 609 5.73 -4.66 4.68
CA ALA A 609 5.51 -3.28 4.26
C ALA A 609 6.61 -2.33 4.74
N VAL A 610 7.04 -2.46 6.00
CA VAL A 610 8.13 -1.64 6.55
C VAL A 610 9.45 -1.98 5.85
N LEU A 611 9.75 -3.26 5.65
CA LEU A 611 10.98 -3.70 4.96
C LEU A 611 10.99 -3.35 3.46
N MET A 612 9.83 -3.20 2.82
CA MET A 612 9.71 -2.72 1.44
C MET A 612 10.28 -1.30 1.29
N ASN A 613 10.15 -0.45 2.32
CA ASN A 613 10.79 0.87 2.31
C ASN A 613 12.33 0.74 2.17
N VAL A 614 12.95 -0.16 2.92
CA VAL A 614 14.39 -0.41 2.84
C VAL A 614 14.78 -0.88 1.44
N ALA A 615 14.04 -1.85 0.91
CA ALA A 615 14.33 -2.43 -0.38
C ALA A 615 14.22 -1.41 -1.53
N LEU A 616 13.18 -0.58 -1.53
CA LEU A 616 12.99 0.49 -2.51
C LEU A 616 14.04 1.60 -2.37
N GLY A 617 14.38 1.96 -1.12
CA GLY A 617 15.43 2.94 -0.83
C GLY A 617 16.78 2.53 -1.38
N CYS A 618 17.21 1.29 -1.09
CA CYS A 618 18.45 0.72 -1.62
C CYS A 618 18.41 0.59 -3.15
N ALA A 619 17.30 0.11 -3.71
CA ALA A 619 17.15 -0.03 -5.15
C ALA A 619 17.21 1.33 -5.88
N SER A 620 16.73 2.41 -5.26
CA SER A 620 16.78 3.76 -5.84
C SER A 620 18.22 4.24 -6.04
N PHE A 621 19.07 4.11 -5.02
CA PHE A 621 20.49 4.44 -5.14
C PHE A 621 21.22 3.53 -6.12
N HIS A 622 20.91 2.24 -6.12
CA HIS A 622 21.53 1.31 -7.08
C HIS A 622 21.09 1.62 -8.52
N THR A 623 19.84 1.97 -8.75
CA THR A 623 19.34 2.42 -10.08
C THR A 623 20.11 3.65 -10.55
N LEU A 624 20.34 4.63 -9.66
CA LEU A 624 21.14 5.80 -10.00
C LEU A 624 22.58 5.41 -10.38
N TYR A 625 23.19 4.49 -9.61
CA TYR A 625 24.53 3.99 -9.88
C TYR A 625 24.61 3.26 -11.23
N VAL A 626 23.67 2.36 -11.52
CA VAL A 626 23.53 1.66 -12.81
C VAL A 626 23.40 2.66 -13.96
N ASN A 627 22.45 3.60 -13.87
CA ASN A 627 22.20 4.55 -14.96
C ASN A 627 23.36 5.51 -15.18
N ARG A 628 24.17 5.81 -14.16
CA ARG A 628 25.35 6.69 -14.32
C ARG A 628 26.59 5.95 -14.81
N THR A 629 26.68 4.64 -14.58
CA THR A 629 27.85 3.84 -14.95
C THR A 629 27.69 3.19 -16.31
N LEU A 630 26.54 2.58 -16.57
CA LEU A 630 26.34 1.74 -17.75
C LEU A 630 25.76 2.47 -18.96
N LEU A 631 25.04 3.58 -18.78
CA LEU A 631 24.49 4.34 -19.92
C LEU A 631 25.53 5.33 -20.51
N PRO A 632 25.53 5.51 -21.84
CA PRO A 632 26.23 6.60 -22.51
C PRO A 632 25.84 7.96 -21.95
N ARG A 633 26.76 8.93 -21.94
CA ARG A 633 26.59 10.23 -21.26
C ARG A 633 25.35 10.99 -21.72
N GLU A 634 25.01 10.84 -22.99
CA GLU A 634 23.90 11.47 -23.70
C GLU A 634 22.53 10.91 -23.27
N LEU A 635 22.48 9.67 -22.76
CA LEU A 635 21.25 8.97 -22.37
C LEU A 635 20.98 9.00 -20.86
N ARG A 636 21.99 9.41 -20.07
CA ARG A 636 21.93 9.48 -18.61
C ARG A 636 20.79 10.37 -18.10
N PRO A 637 20.27 10.12 -16.88
CA PRO A 637 19.32 11.02 -16.25
C PRO A 637 19.89 12.44 -16.10
N GLY A 638 19.08 13.46 -16.37
CA GLY A 638 19.41 14.85 -16.05
C GLY A 638 19.41 15.11 -14.54
N TRP A 639 19.94 16.26 -14.12
CA TRP A 639 20.08 16.63 -12.70
C TRP A 639 18.77 16.52 -11.90
N PHE A 640 17.65 16.91 -12.51
CA PHE A 640 16.32 16.84 -11.89
C PHE A 640 15.93 15.39 -11.58
N MET A 641 16.10 14.47 -12.54
CA MET A 641 15.79 13.04 -12.35
C MET A 641 16.74 12.39 -11.35
N GLN A 642 18.04 12.76 -11.36
CA GLN A 642 19.01 12.28 -10.37
C GLN A 642 18.64 12.73 -8.95
N THR A 643 18.27 14.00 -8.80
CA THR A 643 17.84 14.55 -7.50
C THR A 643 16.57 13.88 -7.03
N GLY A 644 15.57 13.71 -7.90
CA GLY A 644 14.33 13.00 -7.57
C GLY A 644 14.58 11.57 -7.12
N LEU A 645 15.48 10.84 -7.79
CA LEU A 645 15.85 9.47 -7.43
C LEU A 645 16.63 9.39 -6.10
N CYS A 646 17.53 10.34 -5.84
CA CYS A 646 18.19 10.48 -4.55
C CYS A 646 17.18 10.78 -3.42
N CYS A 647 16.26 11.72 -3.65
CA CYS A 647 15.20 12.04 -2.70
C CYS A 647 14.30 10.83 -2.43
N CYS A 648 13.99 10.03 -3.45
CA CYS A 648 13.27 8.77 -3.30
C CYS A 648 14.01 7.81 -2.36
N GLY A 649 15.31 7.58 -2.61
CA GLY A 649 16.15 6.76 -1.74
C GLY A 649 16.20 7.24 -0.29
N LEU A 650 16.42 8.54 -0.08
CA LEU A 650 16.48 9.15 1.25
C LEU A 650 15.14 9.11 1.97
N PHE A 651 14.03 9.34 1.27
CA PHE A 651 12.69 9.33 1.84
C PHE A 651 12.36 7.95 2.42
N PHE A 652 12.50 6.88 1.64
CA PHE A 652 12.13 5.54 2.09
C PHE A 652 13.07 4.98 3.17
N LEU A 653 14.39 5.24 3.07
CA LEU A 653 15.32 4.88 4.15
C LEU A 653 15.08 5.71 5.42
N GLY A 654 14.75 6.99 5.28
CA GLY A 654 14.43 7.88 6.40
C GLY A 654 13.19 7.42 7.17
N ILE A 655 12.14 6.99 6.47
CA ILE A 655 10.94 6.42 7.09
C ILE A 655 11.27 5.10 7.82
N SER A 656 12.12 4.25 7.22
CA SER A 656 12.56 3.01 7.87
C SER A 656 13.34 3.28 9.15
N LEU A 657 14.25 4.27 9.12
CA LEU A 657 15.00 4.71 10.29
C LEU A 657 14.08 5.29 11.36
N LEU A 658 13.08 6.08 10.95
CA LEU A 658 12.10 6.64 11.87
C LEU A 658 11.37 5.54 12.63
N VAL A 659 10.92 4.47 11.98
CA VAL A 659 10.28 3.32 12.65
C VAL A 659 11.21 2.63 13.64
N LEU A 660 12.49 2.48 13.29
CA LEU A 660 13.48 1.88 14.19
C LEU A 660 13.71 2.74 15.44
N VAL A 661 13.66 4.06 15.29
CA VAL A 661 13.85 5.03 16.37
C VAL A 661 12.59 5.20 17.23
N THR A 662 11.39 5.18 16.62
CA THR A 662 10.11 5.33 17.34
C THR A 662 9.69 4.08 18.11
N LYS A 663 10.41 2.96 17.92
CA LYS A 663 10.29 1.66 18.62
C LYS A 663 8.93 0.98 18.44
N TRP A 664 8.99 -0.34 18.29
CA TRP A 664 7.86 -1.26 18.14
C TRP A 664 7.10 -1.45 19.46
#